data_AF-A0A851QTI5-F1
#
_entry.id   AF-A0A851QTI5-F1
#
_cell.length_a   1.000
_cell.length_b   1.000
_cell.length_c   1.000
_cell.angle_alpha   90.00
_cell.angle_beta   90.00
_cell.angle_gamma   90.00
#
_symmetry.space_group_name_H-M   'P 1'
#
loop_
_entity.id
_entity.type
_entity.pdbx_description
1 polymer ?
#
loop_
_entity_poly.entity_id
_entity_poly.type
_entity_poly.pdbx_seq_one_letter_code
_entity_poly.pdbx_strand_id
1 'polypeptide(L)'
;MTQQLQDEFDSSVENAEAWMKAIQERLRINDNTKGPRSALEARLRETEKIRALEPEGSLKMDLILVKADAALRSIGEEKKHEVLSKLKDIKALWEETAIYITHCHSRIEWVWLHWSEYLKAQDEFYTWIHNMRVTLEPDIELQLGLKEKQWQLSHAQVLQNDVLNQSVLLERLLEEAASLFSRIGDPSVDEDAQKKMRVEYEGIRQEAQNRVKLLETITKEHEQYSANVNQFQSWLNGVTERLNCCIGEATKSSAEDRLKALKEIAKDIRSGGKKWKHLENQCAEVIQNTSPLGSARLKDELEELRKALEKLKLLSSQEEERLLKIQQSESAYESQARQLEADIQQLRKDLQRLENDLDPGEGEKTEDEFVILWKKCNATRAALAAEGSKIERLKAQLKELLRFSQDVQPHAESVVSAIHQYQSVRGKTSKMSTDTETQLRRLIQNPLQSFEQWKPSVQMLLETPEPELAHIEAALAESSQFKEKLMTLQLKKDLLNNVLGEEKAESVLQEVAEASKEREVIHKSLLQSKSKLQNLILQHKNFDAGFAPLQKKLSAIKAKLDLEKEPRPDLLGKKTQLQRLQMIQDDLAELAIQMEEVEKLVQSNTTHRHEMNQLSSDSQALKRSLEMMIQQSEDHVQKHWAYNDKLSDLQQWISVTREKIDSCQDADGEQNVEGRLEDLERLLAEFPDKEIQLHLVEAHGQLVMENSSPEETAHVQAELDQVKESWKSLKEMATGLLKKWQLNRPVGDKKKKRAFVDSRWMSRPAFHLFDVGPNHKQEKMGEGQSTSSHLKLLHDFEEWLRGENTKLTKILAGTPSSAEEIKAHQNKLEELQSRVPHGQHLFEDLLHLHPVIGNSEDLEELRYRWMLYKSKLRESLSSP
;
A
#
# COMPACT_ATOMS: atom_id res chain seq x y z
N MET A 1 103.38 -83.67 -118.31
CA MET A 1 103.18 -82.35 -117.69
C MET A 1 101.78 -81.80 -117.96
N THR A 2 101.43 -81.38 -119.18
CA THR A 2 100.13 -80.75 -119.48
C THR A 2 98.91 -81.54 -119.00
N GLN A 3 98.85 -82.86 -119.28
CA GLN A 3 97.72 -83.69 -118.83
C GLN A 3 97.64 -83.75 -117.29
N GLN A 4 98.77 -83.97 -116.61
CA GLN A 4 98.81 -84.03 -115.14
C GLN A 4 98.28 -82.75 -114.47
N LEU A 5 98.62 -81.56 -114.98
CA LEU A 5 98.09 -80.29 -114.44
C LEU A 5 96.59 -80.13 -114.67
N GLN A 6 96.05 -80.71 -115.75
CA GLN A 6 94.61 -80.78 -116.01
C GLN A 6 93.94 -81.76 -115.04
N ASP A 7 94.48 -82.96 -114.88
CA ASP A 7 93.97 -83.99 -113.96
C ASP A 7 93.98 -83.49 -112.50
N GLU A 8 95.03 -82.78 -112.09
CA GLU A 8 95.17 -82.16 -110.76
C GLU A 8 94.17 -81.00 -110.54
N PHE A 9 93.80 -80.26 -111.59
CA PHE A 9 92.75 -79.24 -111.56
C PHE A 9 91.36 -79.88 -111.46
N ASP A 10 91.03 -80.82 -112.35
CA ASP A 10 89.72 -81.46 -112.42
C ASP A 10 89.41 -82.23 -111.12
N SER A 11 90.37 -82.99 -110.59
CA SER A 11 90.24 -83.64 -109.27
C SER A 11 90.03 -82.63 -108.11
N SER A 12 90.53 -81.40 -108.25
CA SER A 12 90.28 -80.33 -107.27
C SER A 12 88.86 -79.79 -107.36
N VAL A 13 88.33 -79.65 -108.58
CA VAL A 13 86.93 -79.24 -108.82
C VAL A 13 85.99 -80.32 -108.30
N GLU A 14 86.23 -81.60 -108.61
CA GLU A 14 85.45 -82.74 -108.08
C GLU A 14 85.43 -82.76 -106.53
N ASN A 15 86.56 -82.49 -105.88
CA ASN A 15 86.62 -82.44 -104.41
C ASN A 15 85.77 -81.30 -103.82
N ALA A 16 85.82 -80.12 -104.44
CA ALA A 16 85.05 -78.96 -104.00
C ALA A 16 83.55 -79.13 -104.30
N GLU A 17 83.19 -79.66 -105.48
CA GLU A 17 81.80 -80.02 -105.82
C GLU A 17 81.21 -81.02 -104.82
N ALA A 18 81.95 -82.09 -104.50
CA ALA A 18 81.49 -83.11 -103.56
C ALA A 18 81.28 -82.53 -102.15
N TRP A 19 82.18 -81.65 -101.70
CA TRP A 19 82.04 -80.94 -100.43
C TRP A 19 80.85 -79.96 -100.45
N MET A 20 80.68 -79.15 -101.51
CA MET A 20 79.56 -78.22 -101.63
C MET A 20 78.22 -78.95 -101.64
N LYS A 21 78.09 -80.03 -102.41
CA LYS A 21 76.87 -80.86 -102.47
C LYS A 21 76.55 -81.50 -101.11
N ALA A 22 77.57 -81.93 -100.35
CA ALA A 22 77.39 -82.44 -98.99
C ALA A 22 76.97 -81.34 -97.99
N ILE A 23 77.47 -80.11 -98.14
CA ILE A 23 77.04 -78.95 -97.35
C ILE A 23 75.60 -78.55 -97.71
N GLN A 24 75.27 -78.46 -99.00
CA GLN A 24 73.92 -78.16 -99.49
C GLN A 24 72.88 -79.17 -98.98
N GLU A 25 73.18 -80.48 -98.95
CA GLU A 25 72.26 -81.49 -98.39
C GLU A 25 72.11 -81.37 -96.86
N ARG A 26 73.21 -81.10 -96.13
CA ARG A 26 73.14 -80.81 -94.69
C ARG A 26 72.31 -79.57 -94.40
N LEU A 27 72.41 -78.53 -95.22
CA LEU A 27 71.55 -77.35 -95.14
C LEU A 27 70.10 -77.72 -95.42
N ARG A 28 69.81 -78.44 -96.51
CA ARG A 28 68.45 -78.85 -96.91
C ARG A 28 67.70 -79.64 -95.82
N ILE A 29 68.41 -80.42 -95.01
CA ILE A 29 67.84 -81.15 -93.87
C ILE A 29 67.52 -80.20 -92.68
N ASN A 30 68.33 -79.17 -92.46
CA ASN A 30 68.19 -78.24 -91.34
C ASN A 30 67.33 -77.00 -91.66
N ASP A 31 67.13 -76.67 -92.93
CA ASP A 31 66.47 -75.46 -93.45
C ASP A 31 64.93 -75.48 -93.29
N ASN A 32 64.50 -75.70 -92.05
CA ASN A 32 63.11 -75.84 -91.65
C ASN A 32 62.90 -75.17 -90.29
N THR A 33 61.95 -74.23 -90.22
CA THR A 33 61.61 -73.48 -89.01
C THR A 33 60.57 -74.18 -88.13
N LYS A 34 59.99 -75.31 -88.57
CA LYS A 34 58.83 -75.94 -87.93
C LYS A 34 59.15 -77.00 -86.88
N GLY A 35 58.25 -77.13 -85.91
CA GLY A 35 58.34 -78.07 -84.79
C GLY A 35 58.89 -77.43 -83.50
N PRO A 36 59.13 -78.24 -82.46
CA PRO A 36 59.38 -77.73 -81.11
C PRO A 36 60.70 -76.96 -80.99
N ARG A 37 60.72 -76.04 -80.02
CA ARG A 37 61.85 -75.12 -79.77
C ARG A 37 63.20 -75.82 -79.63
N SER A 38 63.23 -76.98 -79.01
CA SER A 38 64.44 -77.81 -78.88
C SER A 38 64.94 -78.39 -80.21
N ALA A 39 64.04 -78.69 -81.15
CA ALA A 39 64.41 -79.10 -82.51
C ALA A 39 64.88 -77.91 -83.35
N LEU A 40 64.28 -76.73 -83.18
CA LEU A 40 64.75 -75.50 -83.83
C LEU A 40 66.16 -75.12 -83.34
N GLU A 41 66.40 -75.19 -82.02
CA GLU A 41 67.72 -74.93 -81.42
C GLU A 41 68.78 -75.95 -81.88
N ALA A 42 68.41 -77.24 -82.03
CA ALA A 42 69.31 -78.25 -82.57
C ALA A 42 69.72 -77.95 -84.02
N ARG A 43 68.79 -77.45 -84.86
CA ARG A 43 69.09 -77.01 -86.23
C ARG A 43 69.92 -75.72 -86.24
N LEU A 44 69.68 -74.78 -85.33
CA LEU A 44 70.50 -73.57 -85.18
C LEU A 44 71.97 -73.96 -84.95
N ARG A 45 72.23 -74.79 -83.92
CA ARG A 45 73.56 -75.32 -83.59
C ARG A 45 74.21 -76.11 -84.74
N GLU A 46 73.43 -76.77 -85.61
CA GLU A 46 73.95 -77.46 -86.79
C GLU A 46 74.27 -76.50 -87.94
N THR A 47 73.45 -75.46 -88.17
CA THR A 47 73.78 -74.40 -89.15
C THR A 47 74.97 -73.54 -88.73
N GLU A 48 75.16 -73.29 -87.42
CA GLU A 48 76.38 -72.69 -86.87
C GLU A 48 77.62 -73.52 -87.23
N LYS A 49 77.55 -74.85 -87.03
CA LYS A 49 78.62 -75.78 -87.44
C LYS A 49 78.87 -75.78 -88.95
N ILE A 50 77.82 -75.62 -89.77
CA ILE A 50 77.97 -75.53 -91.23
C ILE A 50 78.62 -74.19 -91.63
N ARG A 51 78.21 -73.07 -91.02
CA ARG A 51 78.79 -71.73 -91.22
C ARG A 51 80.26 -71.68 -90.78
N ALA A 52 80.63 -72.37 -89.70
CA ALA A 52 82.02 -72.53 -89.28
C ALA A 52 82.91 -73.27 -90.30
N LEU A 53 82.34 -73.97 -91.28
CA LEU A 53 83.07 -74.63 -92.38
C LEU A 53 83.15 -73.76 -93.65
N GLU A 54 82.49 -72.60 -93.70
CA GLU A 54 82.58 -71.66 -94.83
C GLU A 54 84.05 -71.32 -95.22
N PRO A 55 85.00 -71.09 -94.28
CA PRO A 55 86.40 -70.88 -94.63
C PRO A 55 87.09 -72.09 -95.28
N GLU A 56 86.63 -73.32 -95.01
CA GLU A 56 87.13 -74.52 -95.71
C GLU A 56 86.71 -74.51 -97.19
N GLY A 57 85.49 -74.05 -97.48
CA GLY A 57 84.99 -73.85 -98.84
C GLY A 57 85.80 -72.80 -99.61
N SER A 58 86.05 -71.64 -98.99
CA SER A 58 86.93 -70.60 -99.55
C SER A 58 88.32 -71.13 -99.89
N LEU A 59 88.96 -71.88 -98.97
CA LEU A 59 90.29 -72.46 -99.20
C LEU A 59 90.31 -73.49 -100.35
N LYS A 60 89.22 -74.24 -100.57
CA LYS A 60 89.10 -75.12 -101.75
C LYS A 60 88.99 -74.31 -103.04
N MET A 61 88.28 -73.18 -103.02
CA MET A 61 88.16 -72.28 -104.16
C MET A 61 89.48 -71.58 -104.50
N ASP A 62 90.24 -71.14 -103.50
CA ASP A 62 91.59 -70.59 -103.69
C ASP A 62 92.54 -71.64 -104.31
N LEU A 63 92.49 -72.89 -103.84
CA LEU A 63 93.26 -74.00 -104.42
C LEU A 63 92.88 -74.27 -105.88
N ILE A 64 91.58 -74.23 -106.22
CA ILE A 64 91.09 -74.36 -107.61
C ILE A 64 91.60 -73.19 -108.47
N LEU A 65 91.58 -71.95 -107.97
CA LEU A 65 92.07 -70.78 -108.69
C LEU A 65 93.56 -70.89 -109.02
N VAL A 66 94.39 -71.30 -108.06
CA VAL A 66 95.84 -71.52 -108.27
C VAL A 66 96.10 -72.63 -109.30
N LYS A 67 95.35 -73.74 -109.22
CA LYS A 67 95.46 -74.85 -110.19
C LYS A 67 94.97 -74.46 -111.59
N ALA A 68 93.91 -73.66 -111.69
CA ALA A 68 93.39 -73.18 -112.96
C ALA A 68 94.40 -72.28 -113.69
N ASP A 69 95.05 -71.36 -112.98
CA ASP A 69 96.13 -70.53 -113.55
C ASP A 69 97.32 -71.37 -114.04
N ALA A 70 97.73 -72.39 -113.27
CA ALA A 70 98.77 -73.34 -113.70
C ALA A 70 98.37 -74.14 -114.95
N ALA A 71 97.13 -74.63 -115.03
CA ALA A 71 96.61 -75.35 -116.20
C ALA A 71 96.56 -74.44 -117.45
N LEU A 72 95.91 -73.28 -117.34
CA LEU A 72 95.70 -72.31 -118.43
C LEU A 72 96.99 -71.81 -119.08
N ARG A 73 98.09 -71.74 -118.31
CA ARG A 73 99.43 -71.35 -118.82
C ARG A 73 100.11 -72.42 -119.70
N SER A 74 99.67 -73.67 -119.64
CA SER A 74 100.34 -74.80 -120.32
C SER A 74 99.56 -75.41 -121.49
N ILE A 75 98.30 -75.02 -121.67
CA ILE A 75 97.32 -75.70 -122.54
C ILE A 75 96.94 -74.84 -123.76
N GLY A 76 96.56 -75.47 -124.88
CA GLY A 76 96.11 -74.80 -126.12
C GLY A 76 94.66 -74.28 -126.08
N GLU A 77 94.34 -73.31 -126.93
CA GLU A 77 93.11 -72.48 -126.86
C GLU A 77 91.78 -73.26 -126.69
N GLU A 78 91.57 -74.34 -127.43
CA GLU A 78 90.34 -75.16 -127.34
C GLU A 78 90.06 -75.62 -125.90
N LYS A 79 91.06 -76.23 -125.25
CA LYS A 79 90.94 -76.74 -123.88
C LYS A 79 90.95 -75.64 -122.81
N LYS A 80 91.44 -74.44 -123.11
CA LYS A 80 91.30 -73.29 -122.19
C LYS A 80 89.83 -72.95 -121.95
N HIS A 81 88.97 -73.07 -122.97
CA HIS A 81 87.53 -72.83 -122.84
C HIS A 81 86.88 -73.83 -121.86
N GLU A 82 87.31 -75.09 -121.86
CA GLU A 82 86.82 -76.12 -120.94
C GLU A 82 87.17 -75.77 -119.48
N VAL A 83 88.43 -75.43 -119.21
CA VAL A 83 88.90 -75.00 -117.88
C VAL A 83 88.18 -73.74 -117.41
N LEU A 84 87.97 -72.76 -118.30
CA LEU A 84 87.24 -71.53 -117.98
C LEU A 84 85.75 -71.76 -117.72
N SER A 85 85.09 -72.73 -118.39
CA SER A 85 83.72 -73.12 -118.05
C SER A 85 83.68 -73.78 -116.69
N LYS A 86 84.46 -74.84 -116.45
CA LYS A 86 84.54 -75.53 -115.15
C LYS A 86 84.80 -74.55 -114.00
N LEU A 87 85.72 -73.59 -114.20
CA LEU A 87 86.02 -72.53 -113.23
C LEU A 87 84.87 -71.54 -113.00
N LYS A 88 84.07 -71.22 -114.04
CA LYS A 88 82.86 -70.40 -113.91
C LYS A 88 81.77 -71.16 -113.15
N ASP A 89 81.57 -72.42 -113.49
CA ASP A 89 80.46 -73.22 -113.00
C ASP A 89 80.67 -73.63 -111.52
N ILE A 90 81.91 -73.93 -111.10
CA ILE A 90 82.26 -74.13 -109.67
C ILE A 90 82.21 -72.84 -108.84
N LYS A 91 82.48 -71.67 -109.46
CA LYS A 91 82.28 -70.37 -108.78
C LYS A 91 80.81 -70.09 -108.52
N ALA A 92 79.95 -70.33 -109.50
CA ALA A 92 78.51 -70.18 -109.33
C ALA A 92 77.97 -71.13 -108.23
N LEU A 93 78.43 -72.38 -108.20
CA LEU A 93 78.07 -73.34 -107.14
C LEU A 93 78.59 -72.92 -105.76
N TRP A 94 79.79 -72.32 -105.68
CA TRP A 94 80.31 -71.76 -104.43
C TRP A 94 79.49 -70.56 -103.95
N GLU A 95 79.20 -69.60 -104.83
CA GLU A 95 78.38 -68.43 -104.53
C GLU A 95 76.98 -68.83 -104.06
N GLU A 96 76.32 -69.77 -104.75
CA GLU A 96 75.07 -70.39 -104.33
C GLU A 96 75.19 -71.04 -102.94
N THR A 97 76.25 -71.81 -102.70
CA THR A 97 76.47 -72.50 -101.43
C THR A 97 76.71 -71.53 -100.27
N ALA A 98 77.55 -70.50 -100.44
CA ALA A 98 77.83 -69.50 -99.41
C ALA A 98 76.59 -68.63 -99.09
N ILE A 99 75.82 -68.26 -100.12
CA ILE A 99 74.51 -67.62 -99.94
C ILE A 99 73.55 -68.55 -99.20
N TYR A 100 73.54 -69.85 -99.50
CA TYR A 100 72.64 -70.79 -98.82
C TYR A 100 73.03 -71.06 -97.37
N ILE A 101 74.33 -71.20 -97.06
CA ILE A 101 74.87 -71.23 -95.68
C ILE A 101 74.32 -70.04 -94.88
N THR A 102 74.50 -68.84 -95.43
CA THR A 102 74.12 -67.58 -94.78
C THR A 102 72.61 -67.47 -94.59
N HIS A 103 71.81 -67.66 -95.65
CA HIS A 103 70.34 -67.53 -95.58
C HIS A 103 69.70 -68.60 -94.68
N CYS A 104 70.15 -69.85 -94.74
CA CYS A 104 69.61 -70.92 -93.90
C CYS A 104 69.88 -70.65 -92.42
N HIS A 105 71.14 -70.35 -92.07
CA HIS A 105 71.54 -70.03 -90.70
C HIS A 105 70.78 -68.80 -90.16
N SER A 106 70.83 -67.66 -90.84
CA SER A 106 70.17 -66.44 -90.37
C SER A 106 68.64 -66.54 -90.35
N ARG A 107 68.03 -67.39 -91.19
CA ARG A 107 66.59 -67.68 -91.10
C ARG A 107 66.23 -68.42 -89.81
N ILE A 108 67.03 -69.42 -89.42
CA ILE A 108 66.80 -70.21 -88.20
C ILE A 108 67.13 -69.38 -86.95
N GLU A 109 68.25 -68.67 -86.97
CA GLU A 109 68.69 -67.74 -85.94
C GLU A 109 67.62 -66.68 -85.65
N TRP A 110 67.09 -66.03 -86.70
CA TRP A 110 66.02 -65.03 -86.55
C TRP A 110 64.75 -65.60 -85.91
N VAL A 111 64.29 -66.79 -86.35
CA VAL A 111 63.07 -67.40 -85.77
C VAL A 111 63.31 -67.83 -84.32
N TRP A 112 64.50 -68.36 -84.00
CA TRP A 112 64.84 -68.76 -82.64
C TRP A 112 64.96 -67.56 -81.70
N LEU A 113 65.60 -66.47 -82.13
CA LEU A 113 65.69 -65.20 -81.39
C LEU A 113 64.30 -64.60 -81.16
N HIS A 114 63.51 -64.42 -82.21
CA HIS A 114 62.17 -63.83 -82.12
C HIS A 114 61.23 -64.65 -81.21
N TRP A 115 61.30 -66.00 -81.24
CA TRP A 115 60.57 -66.86 -80.30
C TRP A 115 61.12 -66.73 -78.86
N SER A 116 62.41 -66.43 -78.67
CA SER A 116 62.99 -66.19 -77.35
C SER A 116 62.52 -64.87 -76.74
N GLU A 117 62.47 -63.81 -77.55
CA GLU A 117 61.96 -62.49 -77.16
C GLU A 117 60.47 -62.56 -76.81
N TYR A 118 59.68 -63.24 -77.63
CA TYR A 118 58.26 -63.50 -77.37
C TYR A 118 58.03 -64.22 -76.04
N LEU A 119 58.77 -65.31 -75.77
CA LEU A 119 58.62 -66.06 -74.53
C LEU A 119 58.96 -65.23 -73.28
N LYS A 120 59.95 -64.32 -73.39
CA LYS A 120 60.28 -63.37 -72.31
C LYS A 120 59.17 -62.35 -72.08
N ALA A 121 58.61 -61.77 -73.15
CA ALA A 121 57.50 -60.83 -73.04
C ALA A 121 56.19 -61.50 -72.56
N GLN A 122 55.98 -62.77 -72.90
CA GLN A 122 54.89 -63.60 -72.39
C GLN A 122 55.05 -63.88 -70.89
N ASP A 123 56.25 -64.22 -70.41
CA ASP A 123 56.55 -64.46 -68.99
C ASP A 123 56.40 -63.19 -68.13
N GLU A 124 56.85 -62.04 -68.65
CA GLU A 124 56.62 -60.72 -68.04
C GLU A 124 55.12 -60.39 -67.92
N PHE A 125 54.32 -60.71 -68.95
CA PHE A 125 52.87 -60.50 -68.94
C PHE A 125 52.14 -61.45 -67.97
N TYR A 126 52.50 -62.75 -67.92
CA TYR A 126 51.92 -63.67 -66.94
C TYR A 126 52.34 -63.35 -65.50
N THR A 127 53.56 -62.85 -65.29
CA THR A 127 54.01 -62.33 -63.99
C THR A 127 53.17 -61.13 -63.56
N TRP A 128 52.87 -60.20 -64.48
CA TRP A 128 51.94 -59.10 -64.20
C TRP A 128 50.51 -59.59 -63.90
N ILE A 129 49.98 -60.54 -64.69
CA ILE A 129 48.66 -61.19 -64.44
C ILE A 129 48.62 -61.80 -63.03
N HIS A 130 49.67 -62.49 -62.60
CA HIS A 130 49.74 -63.08 -61.26
C HIS A 130 49.74 -62.00 -60.17
N ASN A 131 50.61 -60.99 -60.28
CA ASN A 131 50.70 -59.91 -59.30
C ASN A 131 49.40 -59.11 -59.18
N MET A 132 48.74 -58.80 -60.31
CA MET A 132 47.45 -58.11 -60.32
C MET A 132 46.32 -58.97 -59.75
N ARG A 133 46.31 -60.29 -60.02
CA ARG A 133 45.36 -61.22 -59.40
C ARG A 133 45.50 -61.21 -57.87
N VAL A 134 46.71 -61.35 -57.35
CA VAL A 134 46.98 -61.30 -55.89
C VAL A 134 46.64 -59.94 -55.28
N THR A 135 46.75 -58.85 -56.05
CA THR A 135 46.35 -57.50 -55.61
C THR A 135 44.82 -57.34 -55.50
N LEU A 136 44.04 -58.05 -56.33
CA LEU A 136 42.57 -57.99 -56.36
C LEU A 136 41.88 -59.08 -55.53
N GLU A 137 42.58 -60.17 -55.19
CA GLU A 137 42.09 -61.34 -54.46
C GLU A 137 41.52 -61.05 -53.04
N PRO A 138 42.06 -60.12 -52.22
CA PRO A 138 41.45 -59.79 -50.94
C PRO A 138 40.10 -59.07 -51.10
N ASP A 139 39.10 -59.44 -50.30
CA ASP A 139 37.80 -58.73 -50.25
C ASP A 139 37.95 -57.21 -49.98
N ILE A 140 36.89 -56.44 -50.27
CA ILE A 140 36.87 -55.01 -49.95
C ILE A 140 36.74 -54.83 -48.43
N GLU A 141 37.82 -54.40 -47.77
CA GLU A 141 37.76 -54.01 -46.35
C GLU A 141 36.85 -52.78 -46.17
N LEU A 142 35.74 -52.96 -45.44
CA LEU A 142 34.81 -51.88 -45.13
C LEU A 142 35.50 -50.79 -44.28
N GLN A 143 35.40 -49.54 -44.74
CA GLN A 143 36.12 -48.41 -44.14
C GLN A 143 35.32 -47.64 -43.08
N LEU A 144 36.01 -46.78 -42.33
CA LEU A 144 35.46 -45.97 -41.22
C LEU A 144 34.52 -44.84 -41.66
N GLY A 145 34.75 -44.24 -42.82
CA GLY A 145 34.12 -42.98 -43.21
C GLY A 145 34.09 -42.76 -44.72
N LEU A 146 33.55 -41.62 -45.14
CA LEU A 146 33.40 -41.27 -46.56
C LEU A 146 34.76 -41.03 -47.24
N LYS A 147 35.71 -40.37 -46.58
CA LYS A 147 37.01 -40.02 -47.17
C LYS A 147 37.84 -41.27 -47.48
N GLU A 148 37.78 -42.24 -46.58
CA GLU A 148 38.48 -43.51 -46.67
C GLU A 148 37.89 -44.38 -47.81
N LYS A 149 36.56 -44.35 -48.00
CA LYS A 149 35.87 -44.96 -49.14
C LYS A 149 36.24 -44.28 -50.48
N GLN A 150 36.24 -42.95 -50.53
CA GLN A 150 36.66 -42.18 -51.71
C GLN A 150 38.12 -42.48 -52.08
N TRP A 151 39.01 -42.66 -51.09
CA TRP A 151 40.39 -43.08 -51.32
C TRP A 151 40.49 -44.51 -51.86
N GLN A 152 39.77 -45.49 -51.28
CA GLN A 152 39.71 -46.86 -51.81
C GLN A 152 39.20 -46.89 -53.25
N LEU A 153 38.14 -46.13 -53.56
CA LEU A 153 37.61 -45.99 -54.91
C LEU A 153 38.66 -45.43 -55.88
N SER A 154 39.33 -44.36 -55.49
CA SER A 154 40.41 -43.74 -56.28
C SER A 154 41.55 -44.73 -56.55
N HIS A 155 41.94 -45.54 -55.55
CA HIS A 155 42.96 -46.57 -55.71
C HIS A 155 42.50 -47.71 -56.63
N ALA A 156 41.26 -48.19 -56.49
CA ALA A 156 40.71 -49.22 -57.38
C ALA A 156 40.57 -48.73 -58.83
N GLN A 157 40.25 -47.46 -59.04
CA GLN A 157 40.24 -46.83 -60.37
C GLN A 157 41.66 -46.73 -60.97
N VAL A 158 42.71 -46.50 -60.17
CA VAL A 158 44.11 -46.60 -60.66
C VAL A 158 44.41 -48.04 -61.11
N LEU A 159 44.15 -49.05 -60.28
CA LEU A 159 44.36 -50.46 -60.64
C LEU A 159 43.58 -50.88 -61.89
N GLN A 160 42.35 -50.39 -62.04
CA GLN A 160 41.53 -50.61 -63.25
C GLN A 160 42.18 -49.99 -64.50
N ASN A 161 42.73 -48.77 -64.41
CA ASN A 161 43.45 -48.14 -65.51
C ASN A 161 44.75 -48.88 -65.83
N ASP A 162 45.49 -49.35 -64.82
CA ASP A 162 46.69 -50.18 -65.02
C ASP A 162 46.37 -51.48 -65.77
N VAL A 163 45.24 -52.14 -65.46
CA VAL A 163 44.75 -53.29 -66.22
C VAL A 163 44.39 -52.91 -67.65
N LEU A 164 43.64 -51.82 -67.87
CA LEU A 164 43.27 -51.38 -69.21
C LEU A 164 44.49 -51.03 -70.07
N ASN A 165 45.53 -50.42 -69.49
CA ASN A 165 46.78 -50.08 -70.18
C ASN A 165 47.53 -51.33 -70.70
N GLN A 166 47.35 -52.50 -70.08
CA GLN A 166 47.97 -53.74 -70.55
C GLN A 166 47.25 -54.39 -71.74
N SER A 167 46.10 -53.87 -72.21
CA SER A 167 45.45 -54.40 -73.42
C SER A 167 46.37 -54.29 -74.64
N VAL A 168 47.17 -53.23 -74.73
CA VAL A 168 48.11 -52.99 -75.83
C VAL A 168 49.25 -54.02 -75.85
N LEU A 169 49.73 -54.44 -74.67
CA LEU A 169 50.73 -55.51 -74.57
C LEU A 169 50.12 -56.87 -74.93
N LEU A 170 48.90 -57.14 -74.46
CA LEU A 170 48.14 -58.35 -74.83
C LEU A 170 47.92 -58.43 -76.34
N GLU A 171 47.43 -57.36 -76.97
CA GLU A 171 47.19 -57.31 -78.42
C GLU A 171 48.47 -57.58 -79.21
N ARG A 172 49.58 -56.93 -78.86
CA ARG A 172 50.89 -57.18 -79.49
C ARG A 172 51.35 -58.64 -79.31
N LEU A 173 51.23 -59.20 -78.10
CA LEU A 173 51.58 -60.61 -77.84
C LEU A 173 50.69 -61.60 -78.62
N LEU A 174 49.45 -61.24 -78.94
CA LEU A 174 48.57 -62.10 -79.75
C LEU A 174 48.94 -62.05 -81.24
N GLU A 175 49.31 -60.87 -81.76
CA GLU A 175 49.83 -60.72 -83.13
C GLU A 175 51.18 -61.42 -83.31
N GLU A 176 52.11 -61.25 -82.36
CA GLU A 176 53.40 -61.93 -82.34
C GLU A 176 53.22 -63.46 -82.25
N ALA A 177 52.32 -63.95 -81.40
CA ALA A 177 52.01 -65.38 -81.28
C ALA A 177 51.46 -65.97 -82.59
N ALA A 178 50.51 -65.29 -83.25
CA ALA A 178 49.95 -65.73 -84.53
C ALA A 178 51.00 -65.72 -85.65
N SER A 179 51.84 -64.69 -85.70
CA SER A 179 52.98 -64.58 -86.62
C SER A 179 53.98 -65.73 -86.41
N LEU A 180 54.37 -66.00 -85.17
CA LEU A 180 55.26 -67.11 -84.81
C LEU A 180 54.64 -68.47 -85.15
N PHE A 181 53.38 -68.71 -84.76
CA PHE A 181 52.67 -69.95 -85.04
C PHE A 181 52.65 -70.29 -86.54
N SER A 182 52.44 -69.30 -87.41
CA SER A 182 52.49 -69.49 -88.87
C SER A 182 53.85 -70.00 -89.39
N ARG A 183 54.94 -69.66 -88.70
CA ARG A 183 56.33 -70.01 -89.06
C ARG A 183 56.83 -71.30 -88.40
N ILE A 184 56.39 -71.60 -87.17
CA ILE A 184 56.91 -72.71 -86.36
C ILE A 184 55.91 -73.87 -86.18
N GLY A 185 54.60 -73.59 -86.14
CA GLY A 185 53.55 -74.60 -85.95
C GLY A 185 53.64 -75.36 -84.62
N ASP A 186 54.13 -74.72 -83.56
CA ASP A 186 54.24 -75.32 -82.22
C ASP A 186 53.02 -74.95 -81.34
N PRO A 187 52.45 -75.89 -80.56
CA PRO A 187 51.31 -75.62 -79.69
C PRO A 187 51.52 -74.52 -78.64
N SER A 188 52.75 -74.18 -78.25
CA SER A 188 52.99 -73.17 -77.20
C SER A 188 52.55 -71.75 -77.57
N VAL A 189 52.23 -71.50 -78.84
CA VAL A 189 51.77 -70.20 -79.38
C VAL A 189 50.52 -70.34 -80.26
N ASP A 190 49.84 -71.49 -80.23
CA ASP A 190 48.68 -71.77 -81.05
C ASP A 190 47.45 -70.93 -80.65
N GLU A 191 46.35 -71.10 -81.40
CA GLU A 191 45.12 -70.36 -81.13
C GLU A 191 44.55 -70.60 -79.72
N ASP A 192 44.76 -71.77 -79.12
CA ASP A 192 44.19 -72.13 -77.82
C ASP A 192 45.05 -71.58 -76.68
N ALA A 193 46.38 -71.55 -76.84
CA ALA A 193 47.28 -70.76 -75.99
C ALA A 193 46.91 -69.27 -76.03
N GLN A 194 46.62 -68.72 -77.22
CA GLN A 194 46.18 -67.33 -77.40
C GLN A 194 44.76 -67.06 -76.85
N LYS A 195 43.84 -68.04 -76.91
CA LYS A 195 42.51 -67.95 -76.28
C LYS A 195 42.64 -67.93 -74.76
N LYS A 196 43.46 -68.82 -74.19
CA LYS A 196 43.76 -68.86 -72.74
C LYS A 196 44.30 -67.52 -72.23
N MET A 197 45.29 -66.95 -72.90
CA MET A 197 45.90 -65.67 -72.52
C MET A 197 44.86 -64.51 -72.50
N ARG A 198 43.93 -64.49 -73.46
CA ARG A 198 42.80 -63.54 -73.48
C ARG A 198 41.82 -63.75 -72.33
N VAL A 199 41.48 -65.01 -72.02
CA VAL A 199 40.53 -65.34 -70.93
C VAL A 199 41.09 -64.96 -69.56
N GLU A 200 42.38 -65.20 -69.30
CA GLU A 200 42.98 -64.84 -68.01
C GLU A 200 43.07 -63.32 -67.80
N TYR A 201 43.39 -62.56 -68.85
CA TYR A 201 43.34 -61.09 -68.82
C TYR A 201 41.91 -60.56 -68.60
N GLU A 202 40.93 -61.03 -69.38
CA GLU A 202 39.56 -60.51 -69.29
C GLU A 202 38.92 -60.84 -67.93
N GLY A 203 39.30 -61.96 -67.30
CA GLY A 203 38.91 -62.25 -65.92
C GLY A 203 39.42 -61.21 -64.91
N ILE A 204 40.68 -60.80 -65.00
CA ILE A 204 41.26 -59.74 -64.16
C ILE A 204 40.61 -58.37 -64.48
N ARG A 205 40.36 -58.08 -65.76
CA ARG A 205 39.67 -56.85 -66.19
C ARG A 205 38.26 -56.78 -65.65
N GLN A 206 37.51 -57.89 -65.69
CA GLN A 206 36.16 -57.95 -65.14
C GLN A 206 36.17 -57.78 -63.62
N GLU A 207 37.13 -58.36 -62.90
CA GLU A 207 37.22 -58.23 -61.45
C GLU A 207 37.56 -56.79 -61.01
N ALA A 208 38.56 -56.17 -61.64
CA ALA A 208 38.87 -54.75 -61.42
C ALA A 208 37.65 -53.85 -61.71
N GLN A 209 36.90 -54.12 -62.78
CA GLN A 209 35.66 -53.41 -63.09
C GLN A 209 34.55 -53.66 -62.06
N ASN A 210 34.44 -54.86 -61.49
CA ASN A 210 33.45 -55.17 -60.45
C ASN A 210 33.77 -54.43 -59.15
N ARG A 211 35.04 -54.49 -58.72
CA ARG A 211 35.53 -53.81 -57.51
C ARG A 211 35.32 -52.30 -57.56
N VAL A 212 35.58 -51.67 -58.71
CA VAL A 212 35.29 -50.24 -58.93
C VAL A 212 33.78 -49.95 -58.83
N LYS A 213 32.91 -50.66 -59.57
CA LYS A 213 31.45 -50.44 -59.54
C LYS A 213 30.86 -50.58 -58.13
N LEU A 214 31.37 -51.53 -57.34
CA LEU A 214 30.95 -51.74 -55.96
C LEU A 214 31.41 -50.58 -55.06
N LEU A 215 32.66 -50.14 -55.17
CA LEU A 215 33.18 -48.97 -54.44
C LEU A 215 32.49 -47.66 -54.84
N GLU A 216 32.14 -47.47 -56.13
CA GLU A 216 31.36 -46.33 -56.61
C GLU A 216 29.97 -46.30 -55.96
N THR A 217 29.31 -47.45 -55.87
CA THR A 217 27.99 -47.60 -55.21
C THR A 217 28.09 -47.27 -53.71
N ILE A 218 29.00 -47.95 -52.99
CA ILE A 218 29.25 -47.78 -51.55
C ILE A 218 29.64 -46.34 -51.18
N THR A 219 30.38 -45.67 -52.05
CA THR A 219 30.80 -44.27 -51.85
C THR A 219 29.63 -43.33 -52.08
N LYS A 220 28.92 -43.47 -53.20
CA LYS A 220 27.78 -42.63 -53.58
C LYS A 220 26.61 -42.70 -52.60
N GLU A 221 26.34 -43.87 -52.02
CA GLU A 221 25.38 -44.03 -50.92
C GLU A 221 25.76 -43.16 -49.72
N HIS A 222 27.04 -43.19 -49.32
CA HIS A 222 27.55 -42.40 -48.19
C HIS A 222 27.61 -40.90 -48.51
N GLU A 223 27.96 -40.51 -49.75
CA GLU A 223 27.88 -39.12 -50.21
C GLU A 223 26.45 -38.57 -50.13
N GLN A 224 25.47 -39.35 -50.60
CA GLN A 224 24.06 -38.96 -50.57
C GLN A 224 23.50 -38.88 -49.15
N TYR A 225 23.88 -39.81 -48.26
CA TYR A 225 23.57 -39.73 -46.83
C TYR A 225 24.18 -38.46 -46.22
N SER A 226 25.48 -38.22 -46.42
CA SER A 226 26.17 -37.06 -45.85
C SER A 226 25.60 -35.74 -46.36
N ALA A 227 25.28 -35.64 -47.65
CA ALA A 227 24.59 -34.48 -48.22
C ALA A 227 23.21 -34.25 -47.56
N ASN A 228 22.44 -35.32 -47.33
CA ASN A 228 21.14 -35.25 -46.66
C ASN A 228 21.26 -34.89 -45.17
N VAL A 229 22.31 -35.37 -44.47
CA VAL A 229 22.61 -34.98 -43.08
C VAL A 229 22.92 -33.49 -42.99
N ASN A 230 23.81 -32.97 -43.86
CA ASN A 230 24.15 -31.55 -43.89
C ASN A 230 22.92 -30.65 -44.18
N GLN A 231 22.04 -31.09 -45.09
CA GLN A 231 20.76 -30.41 -45.35
C GLN A 231 19.82 -30.47 -44.13
N PHE A 232 19.77 -31.59 -43.42
CA PHE A 232 18.91 -31.77 -42.24
C PHE A 232 19.42 -30.98 -41.03
N GLN A 233 20.73 -30.91 -40.81
CA GLN A 233 21.38 -30.02 -39.83
C GLN A 233 21.09 -28.54 -40.13
N SER A 234 21.27 -28.13 -41.39
CA SER A 234 20.96 -26.76 -41.84
C SER A 234 19.48 -26.40 -41.62
N TRP A 235 18.58 -27.35 -41.91
CA TRP A 235 17.14 -27.21 -41.64
C TRP A 235 16.83 -27.17 -40.13
N LEU A 236 17.44 -28.02 -39.31
CA LEU A 236 17.29 -27.99 -37.84
C LEU A 236 17.69 -26.63 -37.27
N ASN A 237 18.83 -26.09 -37.69
CA ASN A 237 19.32 -24.78 -37.26
C ASN A 237 18.34 -23.67 -37.66
N GLY A 238 17.93 -23.61 -38.94
CA GLY A 238 16.97 -22.60 -39.41
C GLY A 238 15.55 -22.73 -38.82
N VAL A 239 15.12 -23.91 -38.34
CA VAL A 239 13.89 -24.04 -37.53
C VAL A 239 14.14 -23.59 -36.09
N THR A 240 15.30 -23.91 -35.51
CA THR A 240 15.69 -23.50 -34.14
C THR A 240 15.76 -21.98 -34.03
N GLU A 241 16.37 -21.31 -35.01
CA GLU A 241 16.45 -19.84 -35.07
C GLU A 241 15.06 -19.20 -35.16
N ARG A 242 14.20 -19.67 -36.07
CA ARG A 242 12.81 -19.17 -36.19
C ARG A 242 12.00 -19.39 -34.91
N LEU A 243 12.17 -20.53 -34.24
CA LEU A 243 11.54 -20.81 -32.95
C LEU A 243 12.07 -19.88 -31.84
N ASN A 244 13.38 -19.67 -31.78
CA ASN A 244 14.01 -18.75 -30.82
C ASN A 244 13.55 -17.29 -31.05
N CYS A 245 13.37 -16.86 -32.30
CA CYS A 245 12.74 -15.57 -32.61
C CYS A 245 11.28 -15.52 -32.13
N CYS A 246 10.48 -16.56 -32.39
CA CYS A 246 9.09 -16.63 -31.92
C CYS A 246 8.95 -16.63 -30.39
N ILE A 247 9.98 -17.08 -29.66
CA ILE A 247 10.07 -17.00 -28.19
C ILE A 247 10.53 -15.59 -27.76
N GLY A 248 11.61 -15.08 -28.36
CA GLY A 248 12.30 -13.84 -27.98
C GLY A 248 11.60 -12.54 -28.38
N GLU A 249 10.73 -12.55 -29.39
CA GLU A 249 9.91 -11.40 -29.77
C GLU A 249 8.73 -11.16 -28.79
N ALA A 250 9.07 -10.89 -27.53
CA ALA A 250 8.11 -10.66 -26.45
C ALA A 250 7.28 -9.36 -26.58
N THR A 251 7.71 -8.41 -27.43
CA THR A 251 7.27 -7.00 -27.38
C THR A 251 6.85 -6.38 -28.72
N LYS A 252 6.76 -7.17 -29.80
CA LYS A 252 6.48 -6.65 -31.17
C LYS A 252 5.28 -7.25 -31.90
N SER A 253 4.88 -8.47 -31.55
CA SER A 253 3.84 -9.24 -32.25
C SER A 253 2.83 -9.80 -31.25
N SER A 254 1.56 -9.92 -31.65
CA SER A 254 0.50 -10.40 -30.76
C SER A 254 0.70 -11.87 -30.38
N ALA A 255 0.14 -12.31 -29.25
CA ALA A 255 0.15 -13.72 -28.88
C ALA A 255 -0.50 -14.60 -29.97
N GLU A 256 -1.53 -14.11 -30.65
CA GLU A 256 -2.19 -14.81 -31.76
C GLU A 256 -1.28 -14.96 -33.00
N ASP A 257 -0.54 -13.91 -33.37
CA ASP A 257 0.35 -13.96 -34.54
C ASP A 257 1.58 -14.83 -34.28
N ARG A 258 2.10 -14.82 -33.05
CA ARG A 258 3.13 -15.76 -32.60
C ARG A 258 2.60 -17.20 -32.60
N LEU A 259 1.34 -17.44 -32.22
CA LEU A 259 0.68 -18.75 -32.36
C LEU A 259 0.50 -19.18 -33.82
N LYS A 260 0.21 -18.26 -34.76
CA LYS A 260 0.18 -18.56 -36.20
C LYS A 260 1.57 -18.98 -36.70
N ALA A 261 2.61 -18.25 -36.30
CA ALA A 261 4.00 -18.58 -36.65
C ALA A 261 4.43 -19.96 -36.09
N LEU A 262 4.12 -20.25 -34.83
CA LEU A 262 4.40 -21.57 -34.23
C LEU A 262 3.67 -22.71 -34.91
N LYS A 263 2.44 -22.52 -35.40
CA LYS A 263 1.69 -23.56 -36.12
C LYS A 263 2.32 -23.91 -37.47
N GLU A 264 2.89 -22.93 -38.16
CA GLU A 264 3.68 -23.17 -39.38
C GLU A 264 5.07 -23.75 -39.06
N ILE A 265 5.72 -23.36 -37.96
CA ILE A 265 6.94 -24.03 -37.46
C ILE A 265 6.64 -25.51 -37.13
N ALA A 266 5.59 -25.81 -36.37
CA ALA A 266 5.16 -27.17 -36.05
C ALA A 266 4.81 -27.99 -37.29
N LYS A 267 4.29 -27.37 -38.35
CA LYS A 267 4.04 -27.99 -39.66
C LYS A 267 5.33 -28.30 -40.41
N ASP A 268 6.32 -27.41 -40.38
CA ASP A 268 7.66 -27.69 -40.90
C ASP A 268 8.35 -28.82 -40.11
N ILE A 269 8.23 -28.83 -38.78
CA ILE A 269 8.72 -29.90 -37.89
C ILE A 269 8.09 -31.26 -38.26
N ARG A 270 6.78 -31.30 -38.57
CA ARG A 270 6.12 -32.50 -39.12
C ARG A 270 6.67 -32.90 -40.50
N SER A 271 7.16 -31.96 -41.30
CA SER A 271 7.89 -32.23 -42.55
C SER A 271 9.28 -32.83 -42.27
N GLY A 272 10.01 -32.26 -41.31
CA GLY A 272 11.30 -32.76 -40.83
C GLY A 272 11.23 -34.17 -40.28
N GLY A 273 10.14 -34.54 -39.61
CA GLY A 273 9.87 -35.92 -39.20
C GLY A 273 9.78 -36.93 -40.36
N LYS A 274 9.54 -36.49 -41.60
CA LYS A 274 9.64 -37.34 -42.80
C LYS A 274 11.08 -37.39 -43.34
N LYS A 275 11.78 -36.24 -43.37
CA LYS A 275 13.20 -36.16 -43.75
C LYS A 275 14.07 -37.04 -42.85
N TRP A 276 13.79 -37.01 -41.55
CA TRP A 276 14.35 -37.89 -40.53
C TRP A 276 14.23 -39.38 -40.91
N LYS A 277 13.02 -39.87 -41.21
CA LYS A 277 12.81 -41.29 -41.56
C LYS A 277 13.52 -41.71 -42.85
N HIS A 278 13.72 -40.77 -43.78
CA HIS A 278 14.53 -41.03 -44.96
C HIS A 278 16.01 -41.20 -44.60
N LEU A 279 16.56 -40.31 -43.76
CA LEU A 279 17.92 -40.43 -43.23
C LEU A 279 18.13 -41.70 -42.39
N GLU A 280 17.16 -42.07 -41.57
CA GLU A 280 17.16 -43.28 -40.74
C GLU A 280 17.30 -44.55 -41.62
N ASN A 281 16.54 -44.63 -42.72
CA ASN A 281 16.65 -45.71 -43.70
C ASN A 281 18.00 -45.68 -44.44
N GLN A 282 18.43 -44.52 -44.94
CA GLN A 282 19.72 -44.38 -45.65
C GLN A 282 20.93 -44.71 -44.76
N CYS A 283 20.86 -44.37 -43.47
CA CYS A 283 21.89 -44.74 -42.51
C CYS A 283 21.98 -46.26 -42.38
N ALA A 284 20.83 -46.96 -42.31
CA ALA A 284 20.79 -48.42 -42.25
C ALA A 284 21.35 -49.11 -43.52
N GLU A 285 21.23 -48.48 -44.70
CA GLU A 285 21.89 -48.90 -45.94
C GLU A 285 23.41 -48.68 -45.84
N VAL A 286 23.86 -47.45 -45.57
CA VAL A 286 25.29 -47.09 -45.47
C VAL A 286 26.02 -47.87 -44.38
N ILE A 287 25.37 -48.21 -43.26
CA ILE A 287 25.92 -49.01 -42.15
C ILE A 287 26.31 -50.43 -42.57
N GLN A 288 25.58 -51.05 -43.51
CA GLN A 288 25.94 -52.38 -44.02
C GLN A 288 27.28 -52.33 -44.79
N ASN A 289 27.50 -51.22 -45.48
CA ASN A 289 28.69 -50.96 -46.29
C ASN A 289 29.77 -50.17 -45.54
N THR A 290 29.81 -50.19 -44.20
CA THR A 290 30.73 -49.39 -43.35
C THR A 290 31.28 -50.24 -42.20
N SER A 291 32.52 -50.00 -41.78
CA SER A 291 33.18 -50.76 -40.71
C SER A 291 32.41 -50.68 -39.38
N PRO A 292 32.55 -51.66 -38.46
CA PRO A 292 31.81 -51.64 -37.18
C PRO A 292 32.00 -50.35 -36.36
N LEU A 293 33.19 -49.75 -36.40
CA LEU A 293 33.51 -48.48 -35.73
C LEU A 293 32.95 -47.26 -36.48
N GLY A 294 32.93 -47.27 -37.81
CA GLY A 294 32.26 -46.23 -38.61
C GLY A 294 30.75 -46.27 -38.42
N SER A 295 30.17 -47.47 -38.44
CA SER A 295 28.75 -47.75 -38.20
C SER A 295 28.29 -47.47 -36.78
N ALA A 296 29.19 -47.41 -35.79
CA ALA A 296 28.90 -46.83 -34.48
C ALA A 296 28.78 -45.29 -34.57
N ARG A 297 29.80 -44.62 -35.13
CA ARG A 297 29.79 -43.14 -35.30
C ARG A 297 28.60 -42.62 -36.10
N LEU A 298 28.17 -43.34 -37.14
CA LEU A 298 26.98 -43.01 -37.93
C LEU A 298 25.69 -43.11 -37.11
N LYS A 299 25.58 -44.09 -36.21
CA LYS A 299 24.45 -44.21 -35.27
C LYS A 299 24.47 -43.12 -34.22
N ASP A 300 25.64 -42.75 -33.71
CA ASP A 300 25.80 -41.68 -32.72
C ASP A 300 25.43 -40.31 -33.33
N GLU A 301 25.89 -40.01 -34.55
CA GLU A 301 25.50 -38.82 -35.31
C GLU A 301 23.97 -38.77 -35.53
N LEU A 302 23.40 -39.87 -36.02
CA LEU A 302 21.97 -40.00 -36.25
C LEU A 302 21.17 -39.80 -34.95
N GLU A 303 21.60 -40.40 -33.84
CA GLU A 303 20.97 -40.28 -32.52
C GLU A 303 21.03 -38.84 -31.95
N GLU A 304 22.12 -38.10 -32.14
CA GLU A 304 22.16 -36.66 -31.77
C GLU A 304 21.20 -35.82 -32.63
N LEU A 305 21.07 -36.13 -33.92
CA LEU A 305 20.07 -35.49 -34.79
C LEU A 305 18.62 -35.84 -34.38
N ARG A 306 18.39 -37.05 -33.84
CA ARG A 306 17.11 -37.44 -33.23
C ARG A 306 16.79 -36.59 -32.00
N LYS A 307 17.75 -36.49 -31.07
CA LYS A 307 17.63 -35.67 -29.84
C LYS A 307 17.39 -34.20 -30.16
N ALA A 308 18.09 -33.64 -31.16
CA ALA A 308 17.88 -32.28 -31.62
C ALA A 308 16.46 -32.05 -32.15
N LEU A 309 15.95 -32.95 -33.00
CA LEU A 309 14.58 -32.90 -33.51
C LEU A 309 13.53 -33.05 -32.38
N GLU A 310 13.78 -33.90 -31.38
CA GLU A 310 12.86 -34.12 -30.26
C GLU A 310 12.84 -32.97 -29.25
N LYS A 311 14.01 -32.42 -28.91
CA LYS A 311 14.14 -31.17 -28.13
C LYS A 311 13.37 -30.02 -28.81
N LEU A 312 13.50 -29.90 -30.13
CA LEU A 312 12.86 -28.85 -30.90
C LEU A 312 11.32 -29.04 -31.03
N LYS A 313 10.83 -30.28 -31.16
CA LYS A 313 9.39 -30.59 -31.00
C LYS A 313 8.88 -30.15 -29.63
N LEU A 314 9.58 -30.54 -28.55
CA LEU A 314 9.20 -30.26 -27.17
C LEU A 314 9.11 -28.75 -26.90
N LEU A 315 10.14 -27.99 -27.27
CA LEU A 315 10.18 -26.53 -27.13
C LEU A 315 9.05 -25.85 -27.92
N SER A 316 8.78 -26.30 -29.15
CA SER A 316 7.68 -25.76 -29.97
C SER A 316 6.31 -25.99 -29.34
N SER A 317 6.07 -27.15 -28.72
CA SER A 317 4.81 -27.44 -28.03
C SER A 317 4.68 -26.73 -26.68
N GLN A 318 5.77 -26.59 -25.93
CA GLN A 318 5.81 -25.84 -24.67
C GLN A 318 5.51 -24.34 -24.90
N GLU A 319 6.09 -23.75 -25.94
CA GLU A 319 5.81 -22.34 -26.29
C GLU A 319 4.39 -22.16 -26.85
N GLU A 320 3.87 -23.12 -27.64
CA GLU A 320 2.46 -23.08 -28.09
C GLU A 320 1.50 -23.15 -26.89
N GLU A 321 1.74 -24.02 -25.90
CA GLU A 321 0.96 -24.07 -24.66
C GLU A 321 1.08 -22.78 -23.84
N ARG A 322 2.29 -22.19 -23.74
CA ARG A 322 2.53 -20.94 -23.02
C ARG A 322 1.78 -19.76 -23.66
N LEU A 323 1.82 -19.64 -24.99
CA LEU A 323 1.10 -18.59 -25.70
C LEU A 323 -0.41 -18.81 -25.72
N LEU A 324 -0.90 -20.06 -25.76
CA LEU A 324 -2.33 -20.36 -25.61
C LEU A 324 -2.85 -19.90 -24.23
N LYS A 325 -2.08 -20.13 -23.15
CA LYS A 325 -2.41 -19.61 -21.82
C LYS A 325 -2.43 -18.08 -21.77
N ILE A 326 -1.49 -17.41 -22.46
CA ILE A 326 -1.48 -15.95 -22.57
C ILE A 326 -2.71 -15.46 -23.33
N GLN A 327 -3.02 -16.00 -24.51
CA GLN A 327 -4.20 -15.63 -25.30
C GLN A 327 -5.52 -15.86 -24.53
N GLN A 328 -5.59 -16.94 -23.73
CA GLN A 328 -6.72 -17.18 -22.82
C GLN A 328 -6.80 -16.13 -21.70
N SER A 329 -5.67 -15.71 -21.12
CA SER A 329 -5.64 -14.64 -20.11
C SER A 329 -5.99 -13.26 -20.70
N GLU A 330 -5.53 -12.95 -21.92
CA GLU A 330 -5.81 -11.70 -22.62
C GLU A 330 -7.29 -11.61 -23.01
N SER A 331 -7.87 -12.66 -23.58
CA SER A 331 -9.30 -12.68 -23.92
C SER A 331 -10.22 -12.73 -22.68
N ALA A 332 -9.78 -13.34 -21.58
CA ALA A 332 -10.46 -13.24 -20.29
C ALA A 332 -10.39 -11.82 -19.70
N TYR A 333 -9.24 -11.16 -19.79
CA TYR A 333 -9.06 -9.76 -19.39
C TYR A 333 -9.96 -8.84 -20.23
N GLU A 334 -9.90 -8.92 -21.56
CA GLU A 334 -10.71 -8.09 -22.46
C GLU A 334 -12.22 -8.26 -22.27
N SER A 335 -12.69 -9.48 -21.97
CA SER A 335 -14.12 -9.73 -21.77
C SER A 335 -14.60 -9.20 -20.40
N GLN A 336 -13.79 -9.35 -19.35
CA GLN A 336 -14.08 -8.75 -18.04
C GLN A 336 -13.96 -7.21 -18.08
N ALA A 337 -13.00 -6.66 -18.81
CA ALA A 337 -12.83 -5.22 -19.01
C ALA A 337 -14.01 -4.61 -19.78
N ARG A 338 -14.44 -5.26 -20.88
CA ARG A 338 -15.65 -4.85 -21.62
C ARG A 338 -16.92 -4.92 -20.77
N GLN A 339 -17.06 -5.94 -19.92
CA GLN A 339 -18.19 -6.05 -18.99
C GLN A 339 -18.16 -4.95 -17.92
N LEU A 340 -16.98 -4.68 -17.34
CA LEU A 340 -16.80 -3.58 -16.37
C LEU A 340 -17.14 -2.22 -17.00
N GLU A 341 -16.62 -1.92 -18.19
CA GLU A 341 -16.92 -0.67 -18.89
C GLU A 341 -18.43 -0.55 -19.20
N ALA A 342 -19.09 -1.65 -19.61
CA ALA A 342 -20.53 -1.66 -19.84
C ALA A 342 -21.33 -1.38 -18.54
N ASP A 343 -20.97 -2.01 -17.42
CA ASP A 343 -21.61 -1.79 -16.11
C ASP A 343 -21.34 -0.36 -15.58
N ILE A 344 -20.15 0.20 -15.80
CA ILE A 344 -19.84 1.61 -15.51
C ILE A 344 -20.77 2.52 -16.33
N GLN A 345 -20.85 2.32 -17.64
CA GLN A 345 -21.67 3.16 -18.52
C GLN A 345 -23.18 3.03 -18.21
N GLN A 346 -23.63 1.88 -17.71
CA GLN A 346 -24.99 1.73 -17.20
C GLN A 346 -25.21 2.49 -15.89
N LEU A 347 -24.31 2.36 -14.90
CA LEU A 347 -24.39 3.14 -13.66
C LEU A 347 -24.38 4.66 -13.93
N ARG A 348 -23.55 5.14 -14.87
CA ARG A 348 -23.52 6.57 -15.26
C ARG A 348 -24.87 7.04 -15.83
N LYS A 349 -25.54 6.23 -16.65
CA LYS A 349 -26.90 6.54 -17.17
C LYS A 349 -27.95 6.56 -16.06
N ASP A 350 -27.92 5.57 -15.18
CA ASP A 350 -28.86 5.47 -14.05
C ASP A 350 -28.68 6.66 -13.09
N LEU A 351 -27.44 7.05 -12.80
CA LEU A 351 -27.11 8.26 -12.03
C LEU A 351 -27.56 9.54 -12.71
N GLN A 352 -27.29 9.73 -14.01
CA GLN A 352 -27.69 10.94 -14.73
C GLN A 352 -29.21 11.11 -14.73
N ARG A 353 -29.97 10.01 -14.87
CA ARG A 353 -31.43 10.03 -14.74
C ARG A 353 -31.85 10.48 -13.34
N LEU A 354 -31.30 9.86 -12.29
CA LEU A 354 -31.61 10.19 -10.90
C LEU A 354 -31.21 11.63 -10.53
N GLU A 355 -30.18 12.21 -11.17
CA GLU A 355 -29.82 13.62 -11.00
C GLU A 355 -30.77 14.57 -11.75
N ASN A 356 -31.22 14.21 -12.96
CA ASN A 356 -32.20 14.99 -13.71
C ASN A 356 -33.57 15.01 -13.00
N ASP A 357 -33.98 13.90 -12.39
CA ASP A 357 -35.24 13.77 -11.63
C ASP A 357 -35.28 14.64 -10.34
N LEU A 358 -34.14 15.22 -9.93
CA LEU A 358 -34.00 16.11 -8.75
C LEU A 358 -34.09 17.61 -9.09
N ASP A 359 -34.15 18.01 -10.36
CA ASP A 359 -33.96 19.42 -10.73
C ASP A 359 -35.10 20.33 -10.22
N PRO A 360 -34.82 21.33 -9.35
CA PRO A 360 -35.86 22.04 -8.61
C PRO A 360 -36.19 23.39 -9.26
N GLY A 361 -36.95 23.37 -10.37
CA GLY A 361 -37.33 24.56 -11.17
C GLY A 361 -37.61 25.83 -10.34
N GLU A 362 -37.09 26.97 -10.80
CA GLU A 362 -37.01 28.20 -10.01
C GLU A 362 -38.38 28.90 -9.87
N GLY A 363 -38.73 29.24 -8.63
CA GLY A 363 -40.01 29.87 -8.25
C GLY A 363 -40.22 29.81 -6.73
N GLU A 364 -41.09 30.68 -6.20
CA GLU A 364 -41.54 30.61 -4.81
C GLU A 364 -42.44 29.36 -4.63
N LYS A 365 -42.12 28.52 -3.64
CA LYS A 365 -42.71 27.19 -3.48
C LYS A 365 -43.68 27.14 -2.31
N THR A 366 -44.85 26.57 -2.57
CA THR A 366 -45.92 26.33 -1.60
C THR A 366 -45.62 25.14 -0.69
N GLU A 367 -46.37 24.99 0.41
CA GLU A 367 -46.19 23.88 1.36
C GLU A 367 -46.28 22.50 0.66
N ASP A 368 -47.26 22.32 -0.23
CA ASP A 368 -47.44 21.07 -0.98
C ASP A 368 -46.28 20.79 -1.95
N GLU A 369 -45.69 21.81 -2.57
CA GLU A 369 -44.53 21.65 -3.46
C GLU A 369 -43.27 21.24 -2.68
N PHE A 370 -43.09 21.74 -1.45
CA PHE A 370 -42.04 21.23 -0.55
C PHE A 370 -42.29 19.76 -0.16
N VAL A 371 -43.54 19.35 0.09
CA VAL A 371 -43.88 17.95 0.37
C VAL A 371 -43.66 17.05 -0.85
N ILE A 372 -43.98 17.51 -2.06
CA ILE A 372 -43.71 16.78 -3.32
C ILE A 372 -42.19 16.65 -3.53
N LEU A 373 -41.42 17.71 -3.33
CA LEU A 373 -39.96 17.70 -3.49
C LEU A 373 -39.30 16.79 -2.44
N TRP A 374 -39.74 16.81 -1.19
CA TRP A 374 -39.27 15.89 -0.13
C TRP A 374 -39.59 14.42 -0.47
N LYS A 375 -40.80 14.12 -0.98
CA LYS A 375 -41.17 12.79 -1.47
C LYS A 375 -40.29 12.34 -2.66
N LYS A 376 -39.97 13.22 -3.60
CA LYS A 376 -39.00 12.94 -4.68
C LYS A 376 -37.60 12.66 -4.12
N CYS A 377 -37.06 13.51 -3.25
CA CYS A 377 -35.75 13.30 -2.63
C CYS A 377 -35.69 11.97 -1.84
N ASN A 378 -36.77 11.58 -1.15
CA ASN A 378 -36.88 10.25 -0.53
C ASN A 378 -36.79 9.11 -1.54
N ALA A 379 -37.57 9.17 -2.62
CA ALA A 379 -37.56 8.14 -3.67
C ALA A 379 -36.19 8.02 -4.36
N THR A 380 -35.57 9.15 -4.71
CA THR A 380 -34.22 9.18 -5.30
C THR A 380 -33.17 8.64 -4.32
N ARG A 381 -33.27 8.94 -3.01
CA ARG A 381 -32.37 8.37 -1.99
C ARG A 381 -32.52 6.85 -1.86
N ALA A 382 -33.74 6.33 -1.97
CA ALA A 382 -34.01 4.89 -1.96
C ALA A 382 -33.47 4.20 -3.23
N ALA A 383 -33.64 4.82 -4.41
CA ALA A 383 -33.03 4.34 -5.64
C ALA A 383 -31.50 4.32 -5.55
N LEU A 384 -30.87 5.40 -5.10
CA LEU A 384 -29.42 5.46 -4.87
C LEU A 384 -28.93 4.39 -3.86
N ALA A 385 -29.72 4.04 -2.84
CA ALA A 385 -29.37 2.95 -1.94
C ALA A 385 -29.31 1.58 -2.66
N ALA A 386 -30.20 1.33 -3.63
CA ALA A 386 -30.13 0.14 -4.48
C ALA A 386 -28.92 0.19 -5.45
N GLU A 387 -28.62 1.35 -6.03
CA GLU A 387 -27.45 1.58 -6.90
C GLU A 387 -26.11 1.32 -6.19
N GLY A 388 -26.05 1.50 -4.87
CA GLY A 388 -24.88 1.12 -4.06
C GLY A 388 -24.44 -0.33 -4.26
N SER A 389 -25.37 -1.25 -4.56
CA SER A 389 -25.05 -2.66 -4.86
C SER A 389 -24.30 -2.83 -6.20
N LYS A 390 -24.52 -1.95 -7.18
CA LYS A 390 -23.75 -1.93 -8.44
C LYS A 390 -22.32 -1.44 -8.19
N ILE A 391 -22.11 -0.48 -7.27
CA ILE A 391 -20.77 0.03 -6.95
C ILE A 391 -19.87 -1.03 -6.31
N GLU A 392 -20.40 -1.83 -5.37
CA GLU A 392 -19.61 -2.93 -4.81
C GLU A 392 -19.35 -4.04 -5.86
N ARG A 393 -20.24 -4.21 -6.85
CA ARG A 393 -19.98 -5.07 -8.02
C ARG A 393 -18.85 -4.52 -8.90
N LEU A 394 -18.86 -3.22 -9.23
CA LEU A 394 -17.80 -2.57 -10.02
C LEU A 394 -16.43 -2.69 -9.33
N LYS A 395 -16.38 -2.47 -8.00
CA LYS A 395 -15.17 -2.69 -7.20
C LYS A 395 -14.71 -4.15 -7.22
N ALA A 396 -15.63 -5.12 -7.14
CA ALA A 396 -15.31 -6.53 -7.23
C ALA A 396 -14.76 -6.89 -8.62
N GLN A 397 -15.41 -6.45 -9.70
CA GLN A 397 -14.95 -6.64 -11.08
C GLN A 397 -13.55 -6.03 -11.30
N LEU A 398 -13.30 -4.81 -10.81
CA LEU A 398 -11.97 -4.19 -10.85
C LEU A 398 -10.93 -5.00 -10.06
N LYS A 399 -11.30 -5.60 -8.94
CA LYS A 399 -10.43 -6.48 -8.15
C LYS A 399 -10.14 -7.81 -8.85
N GLU A 400 -11.05 -8.33 -9.66
CA GLU A 400 -10.77 -9.49 -10.52
C GLU A 400 -9.82 -9.11 -11.66
N LEU A 401 -9.96 -7.91 -12.26
CA LEU A 401 -9.01 -7.39 -13.26
C LEU A 401 -7.59 -7.24 -12.72
N LEU A 402 -7.41 -6.88 -11.43
CA LEU A 402 -6.11 -6.83 -10.76
C LEU A 402 -5.40 -8.19 -10.60
N ARG A 403 -6.01 -9.31 -11.04
CA ARG A 403 -5.34 -10.63 -11.11
C ARG A 403 -4.60 -10.86 -12.43
N PHE A 404 -4.81 -10.00 -13.42
CA PHE A 404 -4.15 -10.05 -14.72
C PHE A 404 -2.91 -9.13 -14.72
N SER A 405 -1.97 -9.36 -15.64
CA SER A 405 -0.70 -8.61 -15.71
C SER A 405 -0.76 -7.33 -16.57
N GLN A 406 -1.92 -7.04 -17.15
CA GLN A 406 -2.21 -5.90 -18.01
C GLN A 406 -2.45 -4.61 -17.18
N ASP A 407 -2.36 -3.45 -17.82
CA ASP A 407 -2.62 -2.17 -17.14
C ASP A 407 -4.12 -1.98 -16.84
N VAL A 408 -4.46 -2.04 -15.55
CA VAL A 408 -5.81 -1.87 -15.01
C VAL A 408 -6.12 -0.39 -14.72
N GLN A 409 -5.14 0.50 -14.72
CA GLN A 409 -5.31 1.88 -14.22
C GLN A 409 -6.37 2.71 -14.97
N PRO A 410 -6.51 2.67 -16.31
CA PRO A 410 -7.60 3.37 -17.01
C PRO A 410 -8.99 2.93 -16.55
N HIS A 411 -9.16 1.63 -16.27
CA HIS A 411 -10.40 1.08 -15.75
C HIS A 411 -10.63 1.50 -14.29
N ALA A 412 -9.57 1.55 -13.47
CA ALA A 412 -9.63 2.03 -12.10
C ALA A 412 -10.05 3.51 -12.02
N GLU A 413 -9.50 4.36 -12.88
CA GLU A 413 -9.89 5.77 -13.01
C GLU A 413 -11.35 5.93 -13.47
N SER A 414 -11.80 5.10 -14.43
CA SER A 414 -13.22 5.07 -14.87
C SER A 414 -14.17 4.67 -13.73
N VAL A 415 -13.81 3.68 -12.91
CA VAL A 415 -14.57 3.28 -11.69
C VAL A 415 -14.56 4.37 -10.62
N VAL A 416 -13.41 4.96 -10.31
CA VAL A 416 -13.29 6.05 -9.31
C VAL A 416 -14.12 7.27 -9.73
N SER A 417 -14.11 7.63 -11.02
CA SER A 417 -14.97 8.66 -11.59
C SER A 417 -16.47 8.36 -11.40
N ALA A 418 -16.91 7.13 -11.66
CA ALA A 418 -18.31 6.72 -11.43
C ALA A 418 -18.69 6.72 -9.94
N ILE A 419 -17.77 6.35 -9.04
CA ILE A 419 -17.96 6.44 -7.59
C ILE A 419 -18.08 7.91 -7.14
N HIS A 420 -17.26 8.81 -7.69
CA HIS A 420 -17.38 10.25 -7.42
C HIS A 420 -18.71 10.83 -7.92
N GLN A 421 -19.19 10.42 -9.09
CA GLN A 421 -20.52 10.80 -9.59
C GLN A 421 -21.62 10.33 -8.64
N TYR A 422 -21.61 9.06 -8.20
CA TYR A 422 -22.55 8.56 -7.20
C TYR A 422 -22.49 9.34 -5.87
N GLN A 423 -21.29 9.62 -5.37
CA GLN A 423 -21.11 10.42 -4.15
C GLN A 423 -21.63 11.86 -4.32
N SER A 424 -21.43 12.46 -5.49
CA SER A 424 -21.97 13.79 -5.83
C SER A 424 -23.50 13.79 -5.84
N VAL A 425 -24.13 12.89 -6.60
CA VAL A 425 -25.61 12.80 -6.68
C VAL A 425 -26.22 12.43 -5.33
N ARG A 426 -25.58 11.53 -4.56
CA ARG A 426 -25.99 11.21 -3.18
C ARG A 426 -25.84 12.41 -2.25
N GLY A 427 -24.76 13.17 -2.36
CA GLY A 427 -24.52 14.42 -1.62
C GLY A 427 -25.60 15.46 -1.92
N LYS A 428 -25.83 15.75 -3.21
CA LYS A 428 -26.89 16.62 -3.73
C LYS A 428 -28.27 16.20 -3.22
N THR A 429 -28.61 14.91 -3.32
CA THR A 429 -29.87 14.34 -2.79
C THR A 429 -29.99 14.51 -1.28
N SER A 430 -28.91 14.25 -0.53
CA SER A 430 -28.92 14.38 0.93
C SER A 430 -29.08 15.84 1.38
N LYS A 431 -28.39 16.78 0.72
CA LYS A 431 -28.53 18.21 1.00
C LYS A 431 -29.92 18.72 0.64
N MET A 432 -30.41 18.46 -0.58
CA MET A 432 -31.78 18.84 -0.97
C MET A 432 -32.83 18.24 -0.03
N SER A 433 -32.60 17.03 0.47
CA SER A 433 -33.44 16.42 1.49
C SER A 433 -33.37 17.12 2.85
N THR A 434 -32.19 17.46 3.37
CA THR A 434 -32.07 18.17 4.66
C THR A 434 -32.59 19.60 4.56
N ASP A 435 -32.38 20.26 3.43
CA ASP A 435 -32.81 21.64 3.20
C ASP A 435 -34.35 21.69 3.07
N THR A 436 -34.98 20.76 2.35
CA THR A 436 -36.46 20.65 2.32
C THR A 436 -37.05 20.19 3.65
N GLU A 437 -36.43 19.22 4.33
CA GLU A 437 -36.89 18.74 5.63
C GLU A 437 -36.78 19.81 6.72
N THR A 438 -35.72 20.60 6.76
CA THR A 438 -35.57 21.70 7.73
C THR A 438 -36.53 22.85 7.47
N GLN A 439 -36.84 23.18 6.20
CA GLN A 439 -37.89 24.16 5.88
C GLN A 439 -39.28 23.64 6.30
N LEU A 440 -39.61 22.37 6.01
CA LEU A 440 -40.86 21.75 6.48
C LEU A 440 -40.94 21.73 8.01
N ARG A 441 -39.88 21.30 8.71
CA ARG A 441 -39.78 21.35 10.19
C ARG A 441 -40.01 22.76 10.73
N ARG A 442 -39.45 23.79 10.09
CA ARG A 442 -39.64 25.20 10.48
C ARG A 442 -41.10 25.66 10.30
N LEU A 443 -41.70 25.37 9.14
CA LEU A 443 -43.11 25.69 8.88
C LEU A 443 -44.05 25.02 9.89
N ILE A 444 -43.76 23.77 10.26
CA ILE A 444 -44.47 22.99 11.28
C ILE A 444 -44.31 23.59 12.70
N GLN A 445 -43.11 24.04 13.07
CA GLN A 445 -42.80 24.45 14.45
C GLN A 445 -43.07 25.94 14.74
N ASN A 446 -43.13 26.80 13.72
CA ASN A 446 -43.43 28.23 13.87
C ASN A 446 -44.68 28.53 14.74
N PRO A 447 -45.85 27.85 14.59
CA PRO A 447 -47.05 28.21 15.35
C PRO A 447 -46.95 27.91 16.85
N LEU A 448 -46.14 26.92 17.25
CA LEU A 448 -45.82 26.66 18.66
C LEU A 448 -44.95 27.77 19.25
N GLN A 449 -43.89 28.17 18.53
CA GLN A 449 -42.98 29.23 18.99
C GLN A 449 -43.70 30.57 19.13
N SER A 450 -44.63 30.91 18.23
CA SER A 450 -45.46 32.10 18.36
C SER A 450 -46.40 32.05 19.57
N PHE A 451 -46.86 30.86 19.99
CA PHE A 451 -47.71 30.72 21.17
C PHE A 451 -46.92 30.91 22.48
N GLU A 452 -45.75 30.28 22.62
CA GLU A 452 -44.90 30.44 23.82
C GLU A 452 -44.33 31.86 23.96
N GLN A 453 -44.23 32.64 22.87
CA GLN A 453 -43.88 34.07 22.94
C GLN A 453 -45.07 34.96 23.38
N TRP A 454 -46.30 34.54 23.09
CA TRP A 454 -47.53 35.26 23.45
C TRP A 454 -47.92 35.06 24.93
N LYS A 455 -47.81 33.81 25.41
CA LYS A 455 -48.19 33.36 26.76
C LYS A 455 -47.65 34.23 27.92
N PRO A 456 -46.34 34.56 28.01
CA PRO A 456 -45.82 35.44 29.07
C PRO A 456 -46.40 36.85 29.04
N SER A 457 -46.57 37.41 27.84
CA SER A 457 -47.08 38.77 27.62
C SER A 457 -48.50 38.94 28.17
N VAL A 458 -49.32 37.89 28.08
CA VAL A 458 -50.70 37.87 28.59
C VAL A 458 -50.76 37.51 30.08
N GLN A 459 -49.83 36.70 30.60
CA GLN A 459 -49.73 36.48 32.06
C GLN A 459 -49.34 37.76 32.80
N MET A 460 -48.40 38.55 32.28
CA MET A 460 -48.05 39.87 32.82
C MET A 460 -49.25 40.83 32.87
N LEU A 461 -50.13 40.79 31.85
CA LEU A 461 -51.36 41.57 31.82
C LEU A 461 -52.37 41.13 32.90
N LEU A 462 -52.39 39.84 33.25
CA LEU A 462 -53.27 39.26 34.29
C LEU A 462 -52.77 39.51 35.72
N GLU A 463 -51.47 39.74 35.91
CA GLU A 463 -50.86 40.04 37.22
C GLU A 463 -50.82 41.55 37.53
N THR A 464 -51.16 42.41 36.56
CA THR A 464 -51.32 43.86 36.78
C THR A 464 -52.51 44.13 37.73
N PRO A 465 -52.40 44.98 38.77
CA PRO A 465 -53.46 45.14 39.77
C PRO A 465 -54.80 45.65 39.25
N GLU A 466 -54.77 46.63 38.33
CA GLU A 466 -55.96 47.20 37.68
C GLU A 466 -55.68 47.43 36.17
N PRO A 467 -55.81 46.39 35.31
CA PRO A 467 -55.53 46.52 33.88
C PRO A 467 -56.70 47.19 33.14
N GLU A 468 -56.39 48.00 32.12
CA GLU A 468 -57.43 48.63 31.29
C GLU A 468 -58.26 47.58 30.53
N LEU A 469 -59.58 47.81 30.50
CA LEU A 469 -60.57 46.87 29.94
C LEU A 469 -60.28 46.49 28.47
N ALA A 470 -59.77 47.46 27.69
CA ALA A 470 -59.46 47.27 26.27
C ALA A 470 -58.29 46.29 26.01
N HIS A 471 -57.28 46.25 26.90
CA HIS A 471 -56.14 45.34 26.73
C HIS A 471 -56.53 43.88 26.98
N ILE A 472 -57.44 43.62 27.93
CA ILE A 472 -58.01 42.27 28.15
C ILE A 472 -58.82 41.81 26.92
N GLU A 473 -59.53 42.71 26.24
CA GLU A 473 -60.30 42.38 25.04
C GLU A 473 -59.41 42.03 23.84
N ALA A 474 -58.28 42.74 23.65
CA ALA A 474 -57.31 42.41 22.60
C ALA A 474 -56.71 41.00 22.77
N ALA A 475 -56.27 40.67 23.99
CA ALA A 475 -55.69 39.35 24.28
C ALA A 475 -56.67 38.18 24.06
N LEU A 476 -57.98 38.40 24.25
CA LEU A 476 -59.01 37.38 23.96
C LEU A 476 -59.16 37.10 22.45
N ALA A 477 -58.94 38.11 21.59
CA ALA A 477 -58.97 37.94 20.14
C ALA A 477 -57.75 37.15 19.63
N GLU A 478 -56.55 37.49 20.09
CA GLU A 478 -55.31 36.78 19.75
C GLU A 478 -55.35 35.31 20.21
N SER A 479 -55.81 35.08 21.45
CA SER A 479 -56.08 33.74 21.99
C SER A 479 -56.97 32.90 21.07
N SER A 480 -57.96 33.53 20.43
CA SER A 480 -58.87 32.85 19.50
C SER A 480 -58.17 32.45 18.19
N GLN A 481 -57.25 33.27 17.67
CA GLN A 481 -56.47 32.95 16.47
C GLN A 481 -55.47 31.78 16.71
N PHE A 482 -54.90 31.66 17.90
CA PHE A 482 -54.05 30.52 18.26
C PHE A 482 -54.82 29.19 18.30
N LYS A 483 -56.12 29.20 18.67
CA LYS A 483 -56.97 28.00 18.70
C LYS A 483 -57.07 27.33 17.32
N GLU A 484 -57.28 28.11 16.27
CA GLU A 484 -57.40 27.64 14.88
C GLU A 484 -56.06 27.11 14.33
N LYS A 485 -54.96 27.82 14.58
CA LYS A 485 -53.60 27.42 14.17
C LYS A 485 -53.16 26.10 14.81
N LEU A 486 -53.37 25.95 16.12
CA LEU A 486 -53.02 24.71 16.85
C LEU A 486 -53.90 23.53 16.42
N MET A 487 -55.21 23.75 16.17
CA MET A 487 -56.10 22.70 15.67
C MET A 487 -55.72 22.23 14.27
N THR A 488 -55.28 23.14 13.40
CA THR A 488 -54.79 22.80 12.04
C THR A 488 -53.54 21.92 12.08
N LEU A 489 -52.63 22.13 13.05
CA LEU A 489 -51.48 21.24 13.25
C LEU A 489 -51.89 19.84 13.73
N GLN A 490 -52.87 19.73 14.63
CA GLN A 490 -53.35 18.42 15.12
C GLN A 490 -53.95 17.56 13.99
N LEU A 491 -54.57 18.19 12.98
CA LEU A 491 -55.11 17.50 11.81
C LEU A 491 -54.03 17.02 10.82
N LYS A 492 -52.79 17.51 10.91
CA LYS A 492 -51.66 17.13 10.02
C LYS A 492 -50.84 15.92 10.54
N LYS A 493 -51.39 15.06 11.43
CA LYS A 493 -50.66 13.92 12.05
C LYS A 493 -49.86 13.08 11.04
N ASP A 494 -50.46 12.67 9.94
CA ASP A 494 -49.78 11.77 8.98
C ASP A 494 -48.57 12.42 8.33
N LEU A 495 -48.60 13.73 8.07
CA LEU A 495 -47.46 14.47 7.55
C LEU A 495 -46.36 14.62 8.60
N LEU A 496 -46.74 14.86 9.86
CA LEU A 496 -45.81 14.93 11.01
C LEU A 496 -45.10 13.59 11.21
N ASN A 497 -45.83 12.46 11.26
CA ASN A 497 -45.24 11.13 11.41
C ASN A 497 -44.24 10.82 10.29
N ASN A 498 -44.55 11.18 9.04
CA ASN A 498 -43.65 10.96 7.89
C ASN A 498 -42.39 11.85 7.91
N VAL A 499 -42.49 13.13 8.27
CA VAL A 499 -41.37 14.09 8.19
C VAL A 499 -40.52 14.11 9.47
N LEU A 500 -41.12 13.92 10.64
CA LEU A 500 -40.43 14.03 11.93
C LEU A 500 -39.94 12.67 12.47
N GLY A 501 -40.58 11.57 12.07
CA GLY A 501 -40.52 10.26 12.73
C GLY A 501 -41.58 10.16 13.84
N GLU A 502 -42.22 9.00 13.97
CA GLU A 502 -43.41 8.77 14.81
C GLU A 502 -43.26 9.26 16.26
N GLU A 503 -42.23 8.81 16.98
CA GLU A 503 -41.91 9.22 18.36
C GLU A 503 -41.79 10.75 18.53
N LYS A 504 -41.21 11.45 17.54
CA LYS A 504 -41.03 12.92 17.57
C LYS A 504 -42.26 13.67 17.10
N ALA A 505 -43.05 13.08 16.21
CA ALA A 505 -44.35 13.60 15.82
C ALA A 505 -45.33 13.53 17.00
N GLU A 506 -45.28 12.47 17.81
CA GLU A 506 -46.08 12.36 19.02
C GLU A 506 -45.63 13.34 20.11
N SER A 507 -44.33 13.60 20.29
CA SER A 507 -43.86 14.73 21.14
C SER A 507 -44.43 16.08 20.69
N VAL A 508 -44.31 16.41 19.40
CA VAL A 508 -44.82 17.70 18.88
C VAL A 508 -46.35 17.78 18.96
N LEU A 509 -47.08 16.67 18.79
CA LEU A 509 -48.54 16.64 18.96
C LEU A 509 -48.96 16.73 20.44
N GLN A 510 -48.16 16.17 21.37
CA GLN A 510 -48.30 16.34 22.81
C GLN A 510 -48.09 17.83 23.18
N GLU A 511 -47.02 18.45 22.70
CA GLU A 511 -46.74 19.89 22.88
C GLU A 511 -47.88 20.77 22.35
N VAL A 512 -48.41 20.50 21.15
CA VAL A 512 -49.59 21.22 20.60
C VAL A 512 -50.84 20.99 21.46
N ALA A 513 -51.04 19.78 22.00
CA ALA A 513 -52.16 19.48 22.88
C ALA A 513 -52.03 20.14 24.27
N GLU A 514 -50.82 20.31 24.79
CA GLU A 514 -50.54 20.98 26.06
C GLU A 514 -50.65 22.51 25.92
N ALA A 515 -50.02 23.10 24.90
CA ALA A 515 -50.20 24.50 24.52
C ALA A 515 -51.70 24.85 24.35
N SER A 516 -52.48 23.99 23.69
CA SER A 516 -53.92 24.23 23.53
C SER A 516 -54.71 24.15 24.84
N LYS A 517 -54.30 23.33 25.82
CA LYS A 517 -54.88 23.30 27.18
C LYS A 517 -54.54 24.57 27.96
N GLU A 518 -53.26 24.97 27.99
CA GLU A 518 -52.81 26.19 28.68
C GLU A 518 -53.50 27.44 28.12
N ARG A 519 -53.63 27.51 26.80
CA ARG A 519 -54.34 28.57 26.08
C ARG A 519 -55.82 28.68 26.48
N GLU A 520 -56.51 27.56 26.75
CA GLU A 520 -57.87 27.57 27.33
C GLU A 520 -57.89 28.02 28.80
N VAL A 521 -56.82 27.81 29.58
CA VAL A 521 -56.71 28.32 30.97
C VAL A 521 -56.51 29.83 30.97
N ILE A 522 -55.56 30.35 30.18
CA ILE A 522 -55.29 31.80 30.06
C ILE A 522 -56.53 32.55 29.58
N HIS A 523 -57.25 32.00 28.59
CA HIS A 523 -58.50 32.58 28.07
C HIS A 523 -59.59 32.71 29.15
N LYS A 524 -59.72 31.72 30.04
CA LYS A 524 -60.67 31.76 31.18
C LYS A 524 -60.27 32.80 32.22
N SER A 525 -58.98 32.97 32.49
CA SER A 525 -58.47 33.99 33.43
C SER A 525 -58.75 35.42 32.94
N LEU A 526 -58.57 35.70 31.65
CA LEU A 526 -58.92 36.99 31.04
C LEU A 526 -60.41 37.32 31.21
N LEU A 527 -61.30 36.35 30.95
CA LEU A 527 -62.75 36.48 31.16
C LEU A 527 -63.12 36.77 32.62
N GLN A 528 -62.40 36.18 33.59
CA GLN A 528 -62.63 36.43 35.02
C GLN A 528 -62.10 37.79 35.50
N SER A 529 -61.04 38.32 34.90
CA SER A 529 -60.54 39.66 35.27
C SER A 529 -61.52 40.75 34.79
N LYS A 530 -62.04 40.61 33.57
CA LYS A 530 -63.00 41.53 32.93
C LYS A 530 -64.23 41.84 33.81
N SER A 531 -64.78 40.82 34.50
CA SER A 531 -66.00 40.97 35.31
C SER A 531 -65.79 41.58 36.70
N LYS A 532 -64.56 41.59 37.21
CA LYS A 532 -64.24 42.19 38.53
C LYS A 532 -64.16 43.71 38.46
N LEU A 533 -63.42 44.24 37.49
CA LEU A 533 -63.23 45.68 37.28
C LEU A 533 -64.56 46.44 37.11
N GLN A 534 -65.53 45.82 36.41
CA GLN A 534 -66.84 46.41 36.17
C GLN A 534 -67.70 46.60 37.44
N ASN A 535 -67.40 45.90 38.55
CA ASN A 535 -68.15 46.03 39.81
C ASN A 535 -67.59 47.09 40.76
N LEU A 536 -66.27 47.33 40.77
CA LEU A 536 -65.61 48.23 41.72
C LEU A 536 -65.99 49.71 41.49
N ILE A 537 -66.09 50.12 40.22
CA ILE A 537 -66.38 51.50 39.78
C ILE A 537 -67.72 52.04 40.32
N LEU A 538 -68.68 51.14 40.63
CA LEU A 538 -70.02 51.51 41.11
C LEU A 538 -70.11 51.75 42.62
N GLN A 539 -69.17 51.26 43.44
CA GLN A 539 -69.27 51.34 44.91
C GLN A 539 -68.60 52.59 45.50
N HIS A 540 -67.53 53.11 44.88
CA HIS A 540 -66.75 54.22 45.43
C HIS A 540 -67.59 55.50 45.64
N LYS A 541 -68.51 55.78 44.71
CA LYS A 541 -69.19 57.07 44.54
C LYS A 541 -70.22 57.44 45.62
N ASN A 542 -70.57 56.54 46.52
CA ASN A 542 -71.61 56.74 47.54
C ASN A 542 -71.06 57.05 48.94
N PHE A 543 -69.75 56.96 49.18
CA PHE A 543 -69.14 57.20 50.50
C PHE A 543 -68.84 58.68 50.76
N ASP A 544 -68.18 59.35 49.80
CA ASP A 544 -67.66 60.72 49.95
C ASP A 544 -68.72 61.74 50.40
N ALA A 545 -69.97 61.53 49.97
CA ALA A 545 -71.10 62.39 50.31
C ALA A 545 -71.49 62.37 51.80
N GLY A 546 -71.17 61.31 52.53
CA GLY A 546 -71.51 61.15 53.95
C GLY A 546 -70.38 61.54 54.93
N PHE A 547 -69.12 61.39 54.52
CA PHE A 547 -67.96 61.52 55.43
C PHE A 547 -67.56 62.98 55.71
N ALA A 548 -67.52 63.83 54.68
CA ALA A 548 -66.99 65.20 54.76
C ALA A 548 -67.64 66.12 55.84
N PRO A 549 -68.96 66.05 56.13
CA PRO A 549 -69.56 66.89 57.17
C PRO A 549 -69.06 66.60 58.60
N LEU A 550 -68.74 65.34 58.91
CA LEU A 550 -68.36 64.90 60.26
C LEU A 550 -66.97 65.43 60.64
N GLN A 551 -66.00 65.32 59.72
CA GLN A 551 -64.64 65.81 59.88
C GLN A 551 -64.59 67.33 60.15
N LYS A 552 -65.52 68.09 59.57
CA LYS A 552 -65.66 69.53 59.80
C LYS A 552 -66.19 69.86 61.20
N LYS A 553 -67.16 69.10 61.73
CA LYS A 553 -67.66 69.29 63.11
C LYS A 553 -66.57 68.98 64.16
N LEU A 554 -65.88 67.85 64.04
CA LEU A 554 -64.80 67.45 64.96
C LEU A 554 -63.74 68.57 65.11
N SER A 555 -63.33 69.15 63.99
CA SER A 555 -62.32 70.22 63.93
C SER A 555 -62.76 71.49 64.69
N ALA A 556 -64.05 71.80 64.71
CA ALA A 556 -64.58 72.97 65.41
C ALA A 556 -64.60 72.77 66.95
N ILE A 557 -64.90 71.57 67.43
CA ILE A 557 -64.91 71.27 68.88
C ILE A 557 -63.47 71.32 69.44
N LYS A 558 -62.48 70.84 68.67
CA LYS A 558 -61.06 70.94 69.02
C LYS A 558 -60.61 72.39 69.23
N ALA A 559 -61.00 73.29 68.33
CA ALA A 559 -60.70 74.72 68.46
C ALA A 559 -61.38 75.39 69.67
N LYS A 560 -62.59 74.96 70.07
CA LYS A 560 -63.22 75.42 71.33
C LYS A 560 -62.43 74.96 72.56
N LEU A 561 -61.96 73.71 72.56
CA LEU A 561 -61.25 73.10 73.69
C LEU A 561 -59.87 73.75 73.93
N ASP A 562 -59.17 74.15 72.87
CA ASP A 562 -57.86 74.79 72.98
C ASP A 562 -57.91 76.21 73.60
N LEU A 563 -59.07 76.90 73.53
CA LEU A 563 -59.25 78.27 74.04
C LEU A 563 -59.41 78.39 75.57
N GLU A 564 -59.91 77.35 76.26
CA GLU A 564 -60.13 77.40 77.72
C GLU A 564 -58.95 76.79 78.51
N LYS A 565 -57.73 76.85 77.94
CA LYS A 565 -56.49 76.32 78.53
C LYS A 565 -55.72 77.31 79.42
N GLU A 566 -56.04 78.60 79.37
CA GLU A 566 -55.33 79.63 80.15
C GLU A 566 -55.87 79.70 81.60
N PRO A 567 -55.02 79.76 82.63
CA PRO A 567 -55.46 79.84 84.02
C PRO A 567 -55.97 81.25 84.37
N ARG A 568 -57.13 81.32 85.04
CA ARG A 568 -57.75 82.58 85.47
C ARG A 568 -57.35 82.95 86.90
N PRO A 569 -57.18 84.25 87.24
CA PRO A 569 -56.53 84.68 88.49
C PRO A 569 -57.45 84.77 89.72
N ASP A 570 -58.74 84.46 89.58
CA ASP A 570 -59.74 84.63 90.64
C ASP A 570 -60.70 83.43 90.76
N LEU A 571 -61.27 83.23 91.94
CA LEU A 571 -62.15 82.08 92.23
C LEU A 571 -63.42 82.07 91.35
N LEU A 572 -63.95 83.23 90.97
CA LEU A 572 -65.13 83.36 90.10
C LEU A 572 -64.76 83.05 88.63
N GLY A 573 -63.61 83.53 88.17
CA GLY A 573 -63.01 83.17 86.88
C GLY A 573 -62.79 81.65 86.75
N LYS A 574 -62.08 81.03 87.70
CA LYS A 574 -61.83 79.57 87.73
C LYS A 574 -63.13 78.76 87.70
N LYS A 575 -64.15 79.19 88.45
CA LYS A 575 -65.49 78.55 88.44
C LYS A 575 -66.25 78.74 87.11
N THR A 576 -66.05 79.86 86.43
CA THR A 576 -66.66 80.14 85.11
C THR A 576 -66.02 79.32 83.99
N GLN A 577 -64.71 79.06 84.08
CA GLN A 577 -63.96 78.21 83.14
C GLN A 577 -64.48 76.76 83.15
N LEU A 578 -64.65 76.18 84.35
CA LEU A 578 -65.22 74.84 84.55
C LEU A 578 -66.58 74.66 83.84
N GLN A 579 -67.50 75.60 84.01
CA GLN A 579 -68.83 75.54 83.37
C GLN A 579 -68.77 75.55 81.84
N ARG A 580 -67.77 76.22 81.25
CA ARG A 580 -67.58 76.24 79.78
C ARG A 580 -66.98 74.94 79.26
N LEU A 581 -66.06 74.34 80.01
CA LEU A 581 -65.51 73.02 79.67
C LEU A 581 -66.61 71.95 79.67
N GLN A 582 -67.52 71.99 80.65
CA GLN A 582 -68.70 71.11 80.70
C GLN A 582 -69.61 71.27 79.45
N MET A 583 -69.88 72.50 78.99
CA MET A 583 -70.64 72.74 77.74
C MET A 583 -69.95 72.16 76.48
N ILE A 584 -68.62 72.06 76.44
CA ILE A 584 -67.88 71.45 75.33
C ILE A 584 -67.98 69.92 75.36
N GLN A 585 -68.36 69.32 76.50
CA GLN A 585 -68.53 67.88 76.67
C GLN A 585 -69.82 67.38 75.98
N ASP A 586 -70.90 68.16 76.06
CA ASP A 586 -72.18 67.88 75.40
C ASP A 586 -72.08 67.98 73.86
N ASP A 587 -71.41 69.03 73.36
CA ASP A 587 -71.08 69.22 71.93
C ASP A 587 -70.44 67.96 71.31
N LEU A 588 -69.55 67.30 72.07
CA LEU A 588 -68.81 66.12 71.62
C LEU A 588 -69.65 64.84 71.65
N ALA A 589 -70.68 64.78 72.50
CA ALA A 589 -71.61 63.66 72.54
C ALA A 589 -72.53 63.63 71.31
N GLU A 590 -72.99 64.79 70.82
CA GLU A 590 -73.80 64.87 69.58
C GLU A 590 -73.03 64.36 68.35
N LEU A 591 -71.73 64.67 68.27
CA LEU A 591 -70.86 64.24 67.18
C LEU A 591 -70.80 62.72 67.05
N ALA A 592 -70.64 62.01 68.16
CA ALA A 592 -70.47 60.56 68.18
C ALA A 592 -71.68 59.82 67.58
N ILE A 593 -72.90 60.29 67.87
CA ILE A 593 -74.15 59.72 67.35
C ILE A 593 -74.23 59.84 65.81
N GLN A 594 -73.72 60.93 65.25
CA GLN A 594 -73.74 61.17 63.80
C GLN A 594 -72.67 60.37 63.04
N MET A 595 -71.65 59.88 63.74
CA MET A 595 -70.61 59.02 63.16
C MET A 595 -71.11 57.58 63.00
N GLU A 596 -71.84 57.04 63.98
CA GLU A 596 -72.33 55.65 63.98
C GLU A 596 -73.26 55.32 62.78
N GLU A 597 -73.95 56.32 62.21
CA GLU A 597 -74.79 56.12 61.03
C GLU A 597 -73.97 55.98 59.73
N VAL A 598 -72.88 56.75 59.58
CA VAL A 598 -72.01 56.69 58.38
C VAL A 598 -71.15 55.43 58.39
N GLU A 599 -70.73 54.95 59.57
CA GLU A 599 -69.88 53.75 59.72
C GLU A 599 -70.53 52.48 59.14
N LYS A 600 -71.87 52.42 59.11
CA LYS A 600 -72.66 51.33 58.51
C LYS A 600 -72.40 51.14 57.01
N LEU A 601 -72.00 52.18 56.29
CA LEU A 601 -71.76 52.16 54.84
C LEU A 601 -70.36 51.63 54.46
N VAL A 602 -69.50 51.34 55.43
CA VAL A 602 -68.04 51.21 55.24
C VAL A 602 -67.55 49.75 55.25
N GLN A 603 -68.45 48.78 55.38
CA GLN A 603 -68.07 47.38 55.64
C GLN A 603 -67.22 46.71 54.54
N SER A 604 -67.29 47.14 53.27
CA SER A 604 -66.56 46.51 52.15
C SER A 604 -65.26 47.19 51.71
N ASN A 605 -65.00 48.46 52.03
CA ASN A 605 -63.84 49.22 51.51
C ASN A 605 -62.81 49.50 52.61
N THR A 606 -61.56 49.06 52.42
CA THR A 606 -60.47 49.18 53.40
C THR A 606 -59.97 50.61 53.60
N THR A 607 -59.98 51.44 52.55
CA THR A 607 -59.51 52.83 52.60
C THR A 607 -60.49 53.68 53.39
N HIS A 608 -61.79 53.62 53.01
CA HIS A 608 -62.88 54.29 53.71
C HIS A 608 -62.94 53.89 55.20
N ARG A 609 -62.63 52.61 55.51
CA ARG A 609 -62.57 52.09 56.88
C ARG A 609 -61.42 52.70 57.68
N HIS A 610 -60.27 52.94 57.06
CA HIS A 610 -59.15 53.61 57.73
C HIS A 610 -59.50 55.07 58.06
N GLU A 611 -60.17 55.78 57.15
CA GLU A 611 -60.58 57.17 57.34
C GLU A 611 -61.64 57.31 58.45
N MET A 612 -62.62 56.40 58.50
CA MET A 612 -63.63 56.38 59.56
C MET A 612 -63.04 56.00 60.93
N ASN A 613 -62.16 54.99 60.98
CA ASN A 613 -61.45 54.62 62.20
C ASN A 613 -60.58 55.77 62.75
N GLN A 614 -59.91 56.53 61.87
CA GLN A 614 -59.11 57.69 62.26
C GLN A 614 -59.98 58.78 62.90
N LEU A 615 -61.12 59.09 62.28
CA LEU A 615 -62.07 60.08 62.80
C LEU A 615 -62.62 59.68 64.19
N SER A 616 -62.93 58.39 64.38
CA SER A 616 -63.37 57.82 65.65
C SER A 616 -62.29 57.90 66.74
N SER A 617 -61.04 57.58 66.38
CA SER A 617 -59.86 57.71 67.26
C SER A 617 -59.66 59.17 67.73
N ASP A 618 -59.70 60.12 66.81
CA ASP A 618 -59.48 61.54 67.12
C ASP A 618 -60.59 62.14 67.99
N SER A 619 -61.84 61.70 67.81
CA SER A 619 -62.97 62.05 68.68
C SER A 619 -62.77 61.54 70.12
N GLN A 620 -62.37 60.28 70.29
CA GLN A 620 -62.08 59.71 71.61
C GLN A 620 -60.86 60.35 72.28
N ALA A 621 -59.84 60.73 71.51
CA ALA A 621 -58.69 61.46 72.03
C ALA A 621 -59.09 62.84 72.58
N LEU A 622 -60.00 63.54 71.88
CA LEU A 622 -60.54 64.82 72.32
C LEU A 622 -61.32 64.69 73.64
N LYS A 623 -62.16 63.65 73.76
CA LYS A 623 -62.97 63.40 74.96
C LYS A 623 -62.11 63.25 76.21
N ARG A 624 -61.10 62.38 76.15
CA ARG A 624 -60.15 62.15 77.25
C ARG A 624 -59.38 63.41 77.64
N SER A 625 -59.02 64.25 76.66
CA SER A 625 -58.34 65.53 76.92
C SER A 625 -59.23 66.54 77.65
N LEU A 626 -60.53 66.60 77.32
CA LEU A 626 -61.48 67.49 77.99
C LEU A 626 -61.78 67.02 79.42
N GLU A 627 -62.01 65.73 79.61
CA GLU A 627 -62.28 65.13 80.93
C GLU A 627 -61.15 65.43 81.94
N MET A 628 -59.89 65.40 81.50
CA MET A 628 -58.75 65.81 82.34
C MET A 628 -58.77 67.30 82.72
N MET A 629 -59.11 68.22 81.80
CA MET A 629 -59.11 69.66 82.10
C MET A 629 -60.27 70.07 83.01
N ILE A 630 -61.44 69.42 82.88
CA ILE A 630 -62.55 69.55 83.83
C ILE A 630 -62.06 69.16 85.23
N GLN A 631 -61.44 67.98 85.36
CA GLN A 631 -61.03 67.48 86.68
C GLN A 631 -59.95 68.33 87.36
N GLN A 632 -59.01 68.89 86.58
CA GLN A 632 -58.00 69.84 87.07
C GLN A 632 -58.62 71.17 87.52
N SER A 633 -59.58 71.69 86.75
CA SER A 633 -60.28 72.94 87.09
C SER A 633 -61.08 72.82 88.39
N GLU A 634 -61.72 71.67 88.63
CA GLU A 634 -62.44 71.37 89.88
C GLU A 634 -61.50 71.38 91.11
N ASP A 635 -60.39 70.66 91.05
CA ASP A 635 -59.38 70.60 92.13
C ASP A 635 -58.79 71.99 92.44
N HIS A 636 -58.49 72.78 91.42
CA HIS A 636 -57.97 74.15 91.58
C HIS A 636 -58.98 75.09 92.26
N VAL A 637 -60.28 74.98 91.91
CA VAL A 637 -61.36 75.74 92.57
C VAL A 637 -61.51 75.30 94.04
N GLN A 638 -61.45 74.00 94.31
CA GLN A 638 -61.60 73.45 95.67
C GLN A 638 -60.44 73.87 96.60
N LYS A 639 -59.20 73.87 96.10
CA LYS A 639 -58.01 74.34 96.84
C LYS A 639 -58.12 75.82 97.22
N HIS A 640 -58.46 76.69 96.27
CA HIS A 640 -58.62 78.14 96.53
C HIS A 640 -59.76 78.38 97.53
N TRP A 641 -60.91 77.70 97.38
CA TRP A 641 -62.00 77.83 98.36
C TRP A 641 -61.58 77.48 99.80
N ALA A 642 -60.85 76.39 99.99
CA ALA A 642 -60.40 75.94 101.33
C ALA A 642 -59.40 76.91 102.00
N TYR A 643 -58.55 77.59 101.23
CA TYR A 643 -57.69 78.66 101.73
C TYR A 643 -58.52 79.85 102.26
N ASN A 644 -59.40 80.40 101.41
CA ASN A 644 -60.18 81.60 101.74
C ASN A 644 -61.12 81.39 102.95
N ASP A 645 -61.69 80.20 103.08
CA ASP A 645 -62.50 79.78 104.22
C ASP A 645 -61.69 79.80 105.54
N LYS A 646 -60.48 79.23 105.55
CA LYS A 646 -59.60 79.22 106.74
C LYS A 646 -58.94 80.57 107.04
N LEU A 647 -58.66 81.38 106.02
CA LEU A 647 -58.20 82.76 106.17
C LEU A 647 -59.26 83.61 106.91
N SER A 648 -60.52 83.48 106.49
CA SER A 648 -61.67 84.21 107.07
C SER A 648 -61.90 83.86 108.54
N ASP A 649 -61.89 82.56 108.90
CA ASP A 649 -61.99 82.08 110.29
C ASP A 649 -60.99 82.76 111.22
N LEU A 650 -59.72 82.86 110.78
CA LEU A 650 -58.63 83.38 111.58
C LEU A 650 -58.68 84.90 111.70
N GLN A 651 -58.95 85.61 110.59
CA GLN A 651 -59.15 87.07 110.59
C GLN A 651 -60.29 87.49 111.51
N GLN A 652 -61.41 86.75 111.50
CA GLN A 652 -62.55 87.06 112.37
C GLN A 652 -62.25 86.78 113.86
N TRP A 653 -61.53 85.70 114.20
CA TRP A 653 -61.09 85.48 115.59
C TRP A 653 -60.08 86.55 116.06
N ILE A 654 -59.13 86.97 115.21
CA ILE A 654 -58.18 88.06 115.54
C ILE A 654 -58.92 89.36 115.83
N SER A 655 -59.96 89.67 115.06
CA SER A 655 -60.76 90.90 115.20
C SER A 655 -61.58 90.89 116.49
N VAL A 656 -62.37 89.84 116.74
CA VAL A 656 -63.19 89.69 117.96
C VAL A 656 -62.31 89.63 119.23
N THR A 657 -61.11 89.07 119.14
CA THR A 657 -60.18 89.02 120.27
C THR A 657 -59.56 90.39 120.56
N ARG A 658 -59.35 91.23 119.53
CA ARG A 658 -58.89 92.61 119.69
C ARG A 658 -59.92 93.44 120.47
N GLU A 659 -61.18 93.42 120.04
CA GLU A 659 -62.28 94.14 120.71
C GLU A 659 -62.44 93.71 122.19
N LYS A 660 -62.28 92.41 122.50
CA LYS A 660 -62.28 91.93 123.88
C LYS A 660 -61.13 92.52 124.70
N ILE A 661 -59.91 92.52 124.17
CA ILE A 661 -58.71 93.06 124.85
C ILE A 661 -58.86 94.57 125.07
N ASP A 662 -59.33 95.31 124.08
CA ASP A 662 -59.57 96.76 124.19
C ASP A 662 -60.65 97.06 125.25
N SER A 663 -61.75 96.29 125.28
CA SER A 663 -62.82 96.46 126.28
C SER A 663 -62.37 96.21 127.73
N CYS A 664 -61.27 95.47 127.94
CA CYS A 664 -60.67 95.26 129.26
C CYS A 664 -59.94 96.51 129.80
N GLN A 665 -59.64 97.48 128.93
CA GLN A 665 -58.70 98.58 129.22
C GLN A 665 -59.37 99.87 129.74
N ASP A 666 -60.65 100.10 129.44
CA ASP A 666 -61.33 101.41 129.63
C ASP A 666 -62.22 101.54 130.88
N ALA A 667 -62.48 100.45 131.62
CA ALA A 667 -63.40 100.47 132.77
C ALA A 667 -62.70 100.82 134.10
N ASP A 668 -62.63 102.13 134.39
CA ASP A 668 -62.08 102.73 135.62
C ASP A 668 -62.92 102.43 136.89
N GLY A 669 -62.26 102.11 138.00
CA GLY A 669 -62.88 101.75 139.28
C GLY A 669 -62.20 100.58 140.02
N GLU A 670 -61.82 100.78 141.28
CA GLU A 670 -60.93 99.91 142.07
C GLU A 670 -61.53 98.58 142.58
N GLN A 671 -62.54 98.00 141.91
CA GLN A 671 -63.13 96.71 142.31
C GLN A 671 -63.09 95.68 141.17
N ASN A 672 -62.57 94.49 141.53
CA ASN A 672 -62.33 93.33 140.67
C ASN A 672 -61.27 93.52 139.55
N VAL A 673 -60.00 93.56 139.94
CA VAL A 673 -58.84 93.40 139.03
C VAL A 673 -58.53 91.91 138.78
N GLU A 674 -58.62 91.07 139.82
CA GLU A 674 -58.21 89.66 139.76
C GLU A 674 -59.02 88.85 138.72
N GLY A 675 -60.35 89.03 138.65
CA GLY A 675 -61.21 88.34 137.67
C GLY A 675 -60.99 88.79 136.22
N ARG A 676 -60.59 90.04 135.98
CA ARG A 676 -60.19 90.49 134.64
C ARG A 676 -58.86 89.86 134.22
N LEU A 677 -57.98 89.59 135.18
CA LEU A 677 -56.72 88.89 134.93
C LEU A 677 -56.97 87.43 134.54
N GLU A 678 -57.90 86.73 135.22
CA GLU A 678 -58.30 85.36 134.84
C GLU A 678 -58.89 85.27 133.43
N ASP A 679 -59.76 86.20 133.03
CA ASP A 679 -60.33 86.23 131.67
C ASP A 679 -59.26 86.53 130.60
N LEU A 680 -58.28 87.38 130.91
CA LEU A 680 -57.17 87.73 130.01
C LEU A 680 -56.11 86.60 129.93
N GLU A 681 -55.86 85.88 131.02
CA GLU A 681 -55.04 84.66 131.02
C GLU A 681 -55.74 83.50 130.28
N ARG A 682 -57.08 83.39 130.38
CA ARG A 682 -57.86 82.44 129.58
C ARG A 682 -57.81 82.76 128.08
N LEU A 683 -57.89 84.04 127.71
CA LEU A 683 -57.67 84.47 126.33
C LEU A 683 -56.25 84.16 125.85
N LEU A 684 -55.22 84.42 126.67
CA LEU A 684 -53.83 84.08 126.35
C LEU A 684 -53.61 82.56 126.17
N ALA A 685 -54.41 81.72 126.82
CA ALA A 685 -54.38 80.27 126.64
C ALA A 685 -54.92 79.79 125.27
N GLU A 686 -55.73 80.59 124.55
CA GLU A 686 -56.15 80.29 123.17
C GLU A 686 -55.05 80.58 122.13
N PHE A 687 -54.06 81.42 122.45
CA PHE A 687 -53.06 81.85 121.47
C PHE A 687 -52.22 80.71 120.85
N PRO A 688 -51.75 79.67 121.57
CA PRO A 688 -50.96 78.59 120.97
C PRO A 688 -51.72 77.85 119.86
N ASP A 689 -52.99 77.52 120.09
CA ASP A 689 -53.84 76.82 119.11
C ASP A 689 -54.19 77.72 117.91
N LYS A 690 -54.34 79.03 118.14
CA LYS A 690 -54.57 80.02 117.08
C LYS A 690 -53.30 80.35 116.30
N GLU A 691 -52.13 80.22 116.91
CA GLU A 691 -50.84 80.28 116.22
C GLU A 691 -50.62 79.04 115.33
N ILE A 692 -51.15 77.87 115.72
CA ILE A 692 -51.24 76.70 114.84
C ILE A 692 -52.21 76.96 113.68
N GLN A 693 -53.35 77.62 113.92
CA GLN A 693 -54.25 78.02 112.81
C GLN A 693 -53.60 79.04 111.85
N LEU A 694 -52.74 79.95 112.32
CA LEU A 694 -51.95 80.83 111.44
C LEU A 694 -51.05 80.03 110.48
N HIS A 695 -50.25 79.10 111.01
CA HIS A 695 -49.41 78.23 110.17
C HIS A 695 -50.24 77.34 109.23
N LEU A 696 -51.45 76.94 109.63
CA LEU A 696 -52.37 76.18 108.77
C LEU A 696 -52.89 77.02 107.59
N VAL A 697 -53.23 78.30 107.82
CA VAL A 697 -53.64 79.24 106.77
C VAL A 697 -52.48 79.51 105.81
N GLU A 698 -51.25 79.69 106.31
CA GLU A 698 -50.05 79.80 105.47
C GLU A 698 -49.85 78.59 104.56
N ALA A 699 -50.00 77.37 105.10
CA ALA A 699 -49.86 76.15 104.32
C ALA A 699 -50.94 76.01 103.22
N HIS A 700 -52.19 76.42 103.51
CA HIS A 700 -53.25 76.44 102.47
C HIS A 700 -52.98 77.52 101.41
N GLY A 701 -52.48 78.69 101.81
CA GLY A 701 -52.07 79.72 100.86
C GLY A 701 -50.97 79.24 99.92
N GLN A 702 -49.95 78.54 100.44
CA GLN A 702 -48.90 77.93 99.61
C GLN A 702 -49.45 76.91 98.60
N LEU A 703 -50.39 76.05 99.01
CA LEU A 703 -51.05 75.10 98.10
C LEU A 703 -51.88 75.77 96.99
N VAL A 704 -52.41 76.98 97.24
CA VAL A 704 -53.05 77.80 96.19
C VAL A 704 -51.98 78.38 95.27
N MET A 705 -50.92 78.99 95.82
CA MET A 705 -49.83 79.62 95.07
C MET A 705 -49.10 78.65 94.13
N GLU A 706 -48.90 77.39 94.53
CA GLU A 706 -48.31 76.34 93.67
C GLU A 706 -49.13 76.05 92.39
N ASN A 707 -50.43 76.37 92.38
CA ASN A 707 -51.39 75.98 91.34
C ASN A 707 -52.14 77.19 90.73
N SER A 708 -51.55 78.38 90.81
CA SER A 708 -52.21 79.66 90.48
C SER A 708 -51.34 80.58 89.60
N SER A 709 -51.91 81.71 89.12
CA SER A 709 -51.14 82.67 88.33
C SER A 709 -50.10 83.42 89.19
N PRO A 710 -49.07 84.06 88.59
CA PRO A 710 -48.11 84.88 89.35
C PRO A 710 -48.78 86.07 90.07
N GLU A 711 -49.86 86.60 89.51
CA GLU A 711 -50.62 87.73 90.06
C GLU A 711 -51.52 87.29 91.22
N GLU A 712 -52.20 86.16 91.07
CA GLU A 712 -52.97 85.51 92.15
C GLU A 712 -52.05 85.07 93.31
N THR A 713 -50.84 84.61 92.97
CA THR A 713 -49.78 84.27 93.94
C THR A 713 -49.31 85.49 94.73
N ALA A 714 -49.09 86.63 94.06
CA ALA A 714 -48.74 87.88 94.74
C ALA A 714 -49.88 88.38 95.65
N HIS A 715 -51.14 88.15 95.29
CA HIS A 715 -52.29 88.53 96.09
C HIS A 715 -52.41 87.68 97.37
N VAL A 716 -52.37 86.35 97.25
CA VAL A 716 -52.42 85.39 98.38
C VAL A 716 -51.27 85.64 99.37
N GLN A 717 -50.06 85.91 98.88
CA GLN A 717 -48.92 86.21 99.76
C GLN A 717 -49.14 87.50 100.57
N ALA A 718 -49.73 88.54 99.98
CA ALA A 718 -50.00 89.80 100.67
C ALA A 718 -51.06 89.65 101.79
N GLU A 719 -52.09 88.83 101.58
CA GLU A 719 -53.08 88.51 102.62
C GLU A 719 -52.45 87.76 103.80
N LEU A 720 -51.62 86.76 103.53
CA LEU A 720 -50.89 86.01 104.58
C LEU A 720 -50.04 86.94 105.45
N ASP A 721 -49.34 87.89 104.85
CA ASP A 721 -48.49 88.83 105.58
C ASP A 721 -49.30 89.87 106.37
N GLN A 722 -50.46 90.30 105.88
CA GLN A 722 -51.41 91.13 106.64
C GLN A 722 -51.97 90.41 107.88
N VAL A 723 -52.28 89.11 107.76
CA VAL A 723 -52.77 88.29 108.89
C VAL A 723 -51.67 88.03 109.92
N LYS A 724 -50.42 87.81 109.48
CA LYS A 724 -49.25 87.73 110.37
C LYS A 724 -49.03 89.00 111.19
N GLU A 725 -49.15 90.17 110.56
CA GLU A 725 -48.88 91.45 111.23
C GLU A 725 -49.97 91.80 112.24
N SER A 726 -51.24 91.58 111.89
CA SER A 726 -52.37 91.74 112.80
C SER A 726 -52.35 90.74 113.97
N TRP A 727 -51.86 89.51 113.74
CA TRP A 727 -51.60 88.51 114.79
C TRP A 727 -50.52 88.95 115.79
N LYS A 728 -49.35 89.41 115.32
CA LYS A 728 -48.28 89.93 116.20
C LYS A 728 -48.81 91.09 117.06
N SER A 729 -49.43 92.07 116.42
CA SER A 729 -50.00 93.26 117.06
C SER A 729 -51.01 92.90 118.16
N LEU A 730 -51.85 91.88 117.94
CA LEU A 730 -52.80 91.37 118.94
C LEU A 730 -52.08 90.76 120.15
N LYS A 731 -51.06 89.93 119.90
CA LYS A 731 -50.28 89.21 120.92
C LYS A 731 -49.43 90.15 121.78
N GLU A 732 -48.94 91.25 121.21
CA GLU A 732 -48.24 92.31 121.94
C GLU A 732 -49.18 93.12 122.85
N MET A 733 -50.40 93.44 122.41
CA MET A 733 -51.38 94.11 123.27
C MET A 733 -51.80 93.24 124.47
N ALA A 734 -52.13 91.96 124.24
CA ALA A 734 -52.49 91.03 125.31
C ALA A 734 -51.38 90.88 126.36
N THR A 735 -50.13 90.68 125.92
CA THR A 735 -48.99 90.53 126.84
C THR A 735 -48.52 91.84 127.48
N GLY A 736 -48.82 92.99 126.87
CA GLY A 736 -48.64 94.32 127.45
C GLY A 736 -49.59 94.59 128.62
N LEU A 737 -50.88 94.29 128.46
CA LEU A 737 -51.88 94.42 129.52
C LEU A 737 -51.57 93.51 130.72
N LEU A 738 -51.23 92.24 130.47
CA LEU A 738 -50.90 91.30 131.55
C LEU A 738 -49.73 91.82 132.42
N LYS A 739 -48.66 92.32 131.79
CA LYS A 739 -47.52 92.94 132.52
C LYS A 739 -47.92 94.18 133.30
N LYS A 740 -48.84 94.99 132.77
CA LYS A 740 -49.32 96.23 133.40
C LYS A 740 -50.11 95.96 134.68
N TRP A 741 -50.83 94.84 134.75
CA TRP A 741 -51.58 94.42 135.95
C TRP A 741 -50.74 93.58 136.93
N GLN A 742 -49.83 92.74 136.45
CA GLN A 742 -48.94 91.93 137.31
C GLN A 742 -47.94 92.76 138.14
N LEU A 743 -47.62 94.01 137.74
CA LEU A 743 -46.63 94.84 138.43
C LEU A 743 -47.06 95.34 139.83
N ASN A 744 -48.31 95.13 140.22
CA ASN A 744 -48.83 95.45 141.55
C ASN A 744 -48.62 94.30 142.59
N ARG A 745 -47.77 93.26 142.28
CA ARG A 745 -47.21 92.11 143.09
C ARG A 745 -45.85 91.53 142.42
N PRO A 746 -45.08 90.44 142.83
CA PRO A 746 -43.66 90.02 142.20
C PRO A 746 -42.98 88.49 141.50
N VAL A 747 -42.60 87.92 140.06
CA VAL A 747 -41.53 86.76 139.15
C VAL A 747 -41.52 85.64 137.60
N GLY A 748 -40.47 84.92 136.66
CA GLY A 748 -40.35 83.72 135.30
C GLY A 748 -39.11 82.98 134.07
N ASP A 749 -39.02 81.82 133.00
CA ASP A 749 -37.92 81.10 131.76
C ASP A 749 -37.86 79.65 130.53
N LYS A 750 -36.98 79.14 129.32
CA LYS A 750 -36.52 77.68 128.35
C LYS A 750 -35.80 77.19 126.67
N LYS A 751 -35.32 75.89 125.91
CA LYS A 751 -34.38 75.36 124.43
C LYS A 751 -34.15 73.82 123.35
N LYS A 752 -33.36 73.35 122.05
CA LYS A 752 -33.18 71.96 120.89
C LYS A 752 -32.01 71.35 119.51
N LYS A 753 -31.80 70.08 118.57
CA LYS A 753 -30.78 69.46 117.18
C LYS A 753 -30.50 67.91 116.12
N ARG A 754 -29.84 67.46 114.75
CA ARG A 754 -29.27 65.98 113.82
C ARG A 754 -28.76 65.42 112.06
N ALA A 755 -27.95 64.27 111.35
CA ALA A 755 -27.63 63.53 109.71
C ALA A 755 -26.51 62.24 108.86
N PHE A 756 -26.40 61.48 107.48
CA PHE A 756 -25.29 60.62 106.32
C PHE A 756 -25.18 59.16 105.09
N VAL A 757 -24.20 58.59 103.99
CA VAL A 757 -24.06 57.37 102.64
C VAL A 757 -22.76 56.46 101.58
N ASP A 758 -22.68 55.45 100.37
CA ASP A 758 -21.59 54.38 99.37
C ASP A 758 -21.55 53.60 97.64
N SER A 759 -20.91 52.63 96.57
CA SER A 759 -19.73 51.52 95.76
C SER A 759 -19.57 50.67 94.07
N ARG A 760 -18.62 49.67 93.27
CA ARG A 760 -18.26 48.96 91.61
C ARG A 760 -17.49 47.43 90.77
N TRP A 761 -17.01 46.97 89.33
CA TRP A 761 -16.51 45.51 88.36
C TRP A 761 -15.55 45.02 86.78
N MET A 762 -15.22 43.74 85.91
CA MET A 762 -14.23 43.15 84.49
C MET A 762 -14.10 41.74 83.21
N SER A 763 -13.06 41.16 82.16
CA SER A 763 -12.90 40.10 80.70
C SER A 763 -11.71 38.90 79.80
N ARG A 764 -11.49 38.26 78.37
CA ARG A 764 -10.64 36.92 77.47
C ARG A 764 -10.03 36.43 75.73
N PRO A 765 -9.32 35.21 75.03
CA PRO A 765 -8.48 34.65 73.53
C PRO A 765 -8.16 33.11 72.45
N ALA A 766 -7.31 32.69 71.18
CA ALA A 766 -6.95 31.31 70.06
C ALA A 766 -5.71 30.92 68.69
N PHE A 767 -5.17 29.96 67.53
CA PHE A 767 -4.92 28.54 66.44
C PHE A 767 -3.65 28.11 65.10
N HIS A 768 -3.10 27.16 63.96
CA HIS A 768 -2.89 25.78 62.83
C HIS A 768 -1.53 25.27 61.60
N LEU A 769 -0.98 24.35 60.43
CA LEU A 769 -0.83 23.04 59.21
C LEU A 769 0.60 22.44 58.12
N PHE A 770 1.17 21.54 56.95
CA PHE A 770 1.29 20.36 55.59
C PHE A 770 2.71 19.44 54.75
N ASP A 771 3.32 18.62 53.56
CA ASP A 771 3.50 17.85 51.94
C ASP A 771 4.58 16.51 51.12
N VAL A 772 5.02 16.06 49.69
CA VAL A 772 5.75 14.68 48.74
C VAL A 772 6.77 14.47 47.18
N GLY A 773 7.44 13.52 46.11
CA GLY A 773 7.93 12.06 45.20
C GLY A 773 8.98 11.61 43.69
N PRO A 774 9.40 10.34 42.85
CA PRO A 774 10.57 9.74 41.64
C PRO A 774 10.77 8.47 40.25
N ASN A 775 11.86 8.01 39.22
CA ASN A 775 12.19 6.79 37.94
C ASN A 775 13.63 6.34 36.81
N HIS A 776 14.24 5.47 35.64
CA HIS A 776 14.44 4.16 34.43
C HIS A 776 15.74 3.67 33.13
N LYS A 777 16.10 2.46 32.20
CA LYS A 777 17.18 2.00 30.82
C LYS A 777 17.64 0.47 29.82
N GLN A 778 18.43 0.12 28.52
CA GLN A 778 18.98 -1.27 27.52
C GLN A 778 20.16 -1.62 26.08
N GLU A 779 20.67 -2.84 25.25
CA GLU A 779 21.89 -3.38 24.04
C GLU A 779 22.18 -4.77 22.78
N LYS A 780 23.27 -5.21 21.73
CA LYS A 780 23.75 -6.48 20.54
C LYS A 780 25.32 -6.94 19.95
N MET A 781 25.72 -8.14 19.28
CA MET A 781 27.02 -8.56 18.40
C MET A 781 26.92 -9.61 17.11
N GLY A 782 27.82 -10.31 16.22
CA GLY A 782 29.26 -10.41 15.54
C GLY A 782 29.82 -11.74 14.68
N GLU A 783 30.73 -11.79 13.58
CA GLU A 783 31.50 -12.99 12.82
C GLU A 783 32.73 -12.66 11.80
N GLY A 784 33.80 -13.51 11.54
CA GLY A 784 34.66 -13.50 10.27
C GLY A 784 36.22 -13.72 10.20
N GLN A 785 36.78 -14.96 10.14
CA GLN A 785 38.26 -15.24 10.06
C GLN A 785 38.80 -16.29 9.04
N SER A 786 37.97 -17.04 8.30
CA SER A 786 38.39 -18.30 7.64
C SER A 786 39.07 -18.19 6.26
N THR A 787 39.08 -17.03 5.59
CA THR A 787 39.37 -16.94 4.15
C THR A 787 40.85 -16.82 3.77
N SER A 788 41.72 -16.39 4.69
CA SER A 788 43.12 -16.05 4.36
C SER A 788 44.06 -17.26 4.19
N SER A 789 43.68 -18.45 4.65
CA SER A 789 44.51 -19.67 4.58
C SER A 789 44.38 -20.39 3.24
N HIS A 790 43.15 -20.56 2.75
CA HIS A 790 42.81 -21.27 1.51
C HIS A 790 43.50 -20.67 0.28
N LEU A 791 43.49 -19.34 0.15
CA LEU A 791 44.12 -18.62 -0.98
C LEU A 791 45.63 -18.88 -1.10
N LYS A 792 46.32 -19.13 0.02
CA LYS A 792 47.75 -19.40 0.01
C LYS A 792 48.06 -20.78 -0.57
N LEU A 793 47.34 -21.81 -0.12
CA LEU A 793 47.51 -23.19 -0.60
C LEU A 793 47.19 -23.32 -2.10
N LEU A 794 46.20 -22.56 -2.59
CA LEU A 794 45.87 -22.48 -4.02
C LEU A 794 47.05 -21.94 -4.84
N HIS A 795 47.68 -20.84 -4.39
CA HIS A 795 48.88 -20.31 -5.03
C HIS A 795 50.07 -21.28 -4.97
N ASP A 796 50.35 -21.84 -3.79
CA ASP A 796 51.48 -22.75 -3.55
C ASP A 796 51.39 -24.01 -4.44
N PHE A 797 50.18 -24.57 -4.65
CA PHE A 797 49.96 -25.69 -5.58
C PHE A 797 50.00 -25.28 -7.06
N GLU A 798 49.46 -24.11 -7.45
CA GLU A 798 49.55 -23.67 -8.85
C GLU A 798 51.00 -23.40 -9.27
N GLU A 799 51.81 -22.75 -8.42
CA GLU A 799 53.22 -22.49 -8.72
C GLU A 799 54.02 -23.79 -8.87
N TRP A 800 53.81 -24.76 -7.97
CA TRP A 800 54.38 -26.11 -8.08
C TRP A 800 54.01 -26.79 -9.40
N LEU A 801 52.71 -26.81 -9.74
CA LEU A 801 52.19 -27.45 -10.95
C LEU A 801 52.69 -26.76 -12.24
N ARG A 802 52.85 -25.43 -12.21
CA ARG A 802 53.44 -24.63 -13.31
C ARG A 802 54.92 -24.98 -13.50
N GLY A 803 55.66 -25.14 -12.40
CA GLY A 803 57.06 -25.54 -12.39
C GLY A 803 57.30 -26.93 -13.01
N GLU A 804 56.55 -27.94 -12.55
CA GLU A 804 56.71 -29.32 -13.04
C GLU A 804 56.26 -29.48 -14.50
N ASN A 805 55.15 -28.84 -14.92
CA ASN A 805 54.75 -28.80 -16.35
C ASN A 805 55.84 -28.16 -17.23
N THR A 806 56.51 -27.11 -16.74
CA THR A 806 57.59 -26.44 -17.47
C THR A 806 58.82 -27.36 -17.63
N LYS A 807 59.12 -28.21 -16.63
CA LYS A 807 60.18 -29.22 -16.73
C LYS A 807 59.81 -30.32 -17.72
N LEU A 808 58.60 -30.89 -17.62
CA LEU A 808 58.11 -31.91 -18.53
C LEU A 808 58.14 -31.42 -20.00
N THR A 809 57.65 -30.19 -20.24
CA THR A 809 57.65 -29.58 -21.58
C THR A 809 59.08 -29.38 -22.11
N LYS A 810 60.04 -28.99 -21.25
CA LYS A 810 61.46 -28.87 -21.65
C LYS A 810 62.14 -30.20 -21.95
N ILE A 811 61.74 -31.29 -21.27
CA ILE A 811 62.24 -32.64 -21.56
C ILE A 811 61.66 -33.15 -22.89
N LEU A 812 60.36 -32.91 -23.15
CA LEU A 812 59.70 -33.31 -24.39
C LEU A 812 60.10 -32.48 -25.61
N ALA A 813 60.58 -31.24 -25.42
CA ALA A 813 61.07 -30.39 -26.51
C ALA A 813 62.48 -30.77 -27.00
N GLY A 814 63.21 -31.63 -26.27
CA GLY A 814 64.50 -32.17 -26.71
C GLY A 814 64.32 -33.55 -27.34
N THR A 815 64.67 -33.69 -28.61
CA THR A 815 64.84 -35.02 -29.25
C THR A 815 66.22 -35.58 -28.88
N PRO A 816 66.32 -36.64 -28.04
CA PRO A 816 67.60 -37.27 -27.75
C PRO A 816 68.15 -37.97 -29.01
N SER A 817 69.45 -37.83 -29.25
CA SER A 817 70.13 -38.31 -30.47
C SER A 817 71.06 -39.50 -30.22
N SER A 818 71.47 -39.72 -28.96
CA SER A 818 72.32 -40.83 -28.53
C SER A 818 71.67 -41.68 -27.44
N ALA A 819 72.15 -42.92 -27.26
CA ALA A 819 71.65 -43.82 -26.22
C ALA A 819 71.87 -43.28 -24.79
N GLU A 820 72.92 -42.47 -24.57
CA GLU A 820 73.16 -41.80 -23.30
C GLU A 820 72.16 -40.65 -23.07
N GLU A 821 71.79 -39.91 -24.13
CA GLU A 821 70.76 -38.88 -24.06
C GLU A 821 69.36 -39.47 -23.84
N ILE A 822 69.02 -40.60 -24.50
CA ILE A 822 67.75 -41.32 -24.27
C ILE A 822 67.66 -41.73 -22.79
N LYS A 823 68.70 -42.37 -22.25
CA LYS A 823 68.77 -42.75 -20.84
C LYS A 823 68.71 -41.54 -19.90
N ALA A 824 69.36 -40.43 -20.26
CA ALA A 824 69.29 -39.19 -19.51
C ALA A 824 67.92 -38.47 -19.61
N HIS A 825 67.13 -38.71 -20.67
CA HIS A 825 65.74 -38.27 -20.76
C HIS A 825 64.83 -39.13 -19.88
N GLN A 826 64.96 -40.46 -19.96
CA GLN A 826 64.18 -41.40 -19.16
C GLN A 826 64.38 -41.18 -17.65
N ASN A 827 65.63 -41.06 -17.19
CA ASN A 827 65.95 -40.72 -15.80
C ASN A 827 65.27 -39.40 -15.31
N LYS A 828 65.16 -38.38 -16.18
CA LYS A 828 64.50 -37.11 -15.83
C LYS A 828 62.98 -37.23 -15.78
N LEU A 829 62.38 -38.09 -16.61
CA LEU A 829 60.96 -38.40 -16.54
C LEU A 829 60.64 -39.21 -15.27
N GLU A 830 61.50 -40.15 -14.87
CA GLU A 830 61.40 -40.86 -13.59
C GLU A 830 61.56 -39.90 -12.39
N GLU A 831 62.46 -38.91 -12.46
CA GLU A 831 62.59 -37.87 -11.44
C GLU A 831 61.27 -37.09 -11.27
N LEU A 832 60.60 -36.70 -12.36
CA LEU A 832 59.28 -36.06 -12.32
C LEU A 832 58.19 -37.01 -11.79
N GLN A 833 58.23 -38.29 -12.16
CA GLN A 833 57.28 -39.30 -11.68
C GLN A 833 57.39 -39.50 -10.17
N SER A 834 58.60 -39.47 -9.61
CA SER A 834 58.84 -39.55 -8.16
C SER A 834 58.22 -38.41 -7.36
N ARG A 835 57.89 -37.29 -8.02
CA ARG A 835 57.31 -36.08 -7.40
C ARG A 835 55.79 -36.04 -7.47
N VAL A 836 55.16 -36.90 -8.27
CA VAL A 836 53.69 -37.00 -8.38
C VAL A 836 52.99 -37.21 -7.02
N PRO A 837 53.49 -38.04 -6.08
CA PRO A 837 52.89 -38.16 -4.76
C PRO A 837 52.89 -36.85 -3.95
N HIS A 838 53.97 -36.06 -4.03
CA HIS A 838 54.04 -34.77 -3.33
C HIS A 838 53.01 -33.77 -3.87
N GLY A 839 52.84 -33.69 -5.19
CA GLY A 839 51.77 -32.90 -5.81
C GLY A 839 50.37 -33.40 -5.45
N GLN A 840 50.19 -34.71 -5.26
CA GLN A 840 48.92 -35.28 -4.84
C GLN A 840 48.56 -34.88 -3.40
N HIS A 841 49.54 -34.92 -2.47
CA HIS A 841 49.38 -34.39 -1.11
C HIS A 841 49.04 -32.89 -1.10
N LEU A 842 49.76 -32.05 -1.84
CA LEU A 842 49.48 -30.61 -1.91
C LEU A 842 48.07 -30.30 -2.43
N PHE A 843 47.56 -31.12 -3.37
CA PHE A 843 46.19 -31.01 -3.87
C PHE A 843 45.15 -31.48 -2.84
N GLU A 844 45.47 -32.49 -2.03
CA GLU A 844 44.59 -33.00 -0.97
C GLU A 844 44.50 -32.05 0.23
N ASP A 845 45.62 -31.48 0.69
CA ASP A 845 45.64 -30.43 1.74
C ASP A 845 44.79 -29.21 1.35
N LEU A 846 44.82 -28.84 0.06
CA LEU A 846 44.02 -27.77 -0.54
C LEU A 846 42.51 -28.11 -0.56
N LEU A 847 42.14 -29.38 -0.79
CA LEU A 847 40.74 -29.83 -0.73
C LEU A 847 40.22 -29.92 0.72
N HIS A 848 41.08 -30.20 1.69
CA HIS A 848 40.69 -30.37 3.10
C HIS A 848 40.32 -29.07 3.83
N LEU A 849 40.64 -27.90 3.28
CA LEU A 849 40.46 -26.59 3.94
C LEU A 849 39.30 -25.75 3.38
N HIS A 850 38.32 -26.37 2.74
CA HIS A 850 37.19 -25.66 2.10
C HIS A 850 35.86 -25.74 2.86
N PRO A 851 35.54 -24.76 3.73
CA PRO A 851 34.18 -24.35 4.03
C PRO A 851 33.71 -23.30 3.02
N VAL A 852 32.59 -23.60 2.34
CA VAL A 852 31.82 -22.77 1.39
C VAL A 852 32.13 -21.25 1.43
N ILE A 853 32.83 -20.74 0.41
CA ILE A 853 32.67 -19.40 -0.23
C ILE A 853 33.74 -19.23 -1.34
N GLY A 854 33.32 -18.77 -2.52
CA GLY A 854 34.20 -18.20 -3.55
C GLY A 854 34.94 -19.19 -4.48
N ASN A 855 34.73 -19.02 -5.79
CA ASN A 855 35.52 -19.56 -6.89
C ASN A 855 35.68 -21.10 -6.97
N SER A 856 34.61 -21.79 -7.41
CA SER A 856 34.69 -23.20 -7.80
C SER A 856 35.44 -23.43 -9.12
N GLU A 857 35.50 -22.43 -10.02
CA GLU A 857 36.06 -22.59 -11.37
C GLU A 857 37.60 -22.66 -11.36
N ASP A 858 38.27 -21.81 -10.58
CA ASP A 858 39.73 -21.82 -10.43
C ASP A 858 40.24 -23.20 -9.98
N LEU A 859 39.52 -23.84 -9.04
CA LEU A 859 39.84 -25.17 -8.53
C LEU A 859 39.60 -26.29 -9.55
N GLU A 860 38.55 -26.18 -10.37
CA GLU A 860 38.24 -27.16 -11.42
C GLU A 860 39.24 -27.07 -12.58
N GLU A 861 39.68 -25.86 -12.97
CA GLU A 861 40.79 -25.66 -13.93
C GLU A 861 42.10 -26.23 -13.38
N LEU A 862 42.41 -25.97 -12.12
CA LEU A 862 43.62 -26.45 -11.44
C LEU A 862 43.66 -27.99 -11.36
N ARG A 863 42.51 -28.61 -11.06
CA ARG A 863 42.29 -30.06 -11.11
C ARG A 863 42.45 -30.63 -12.52
N TYR A 864 41.90 -29.97 -13.54
CA TYR A 864 42.07 -30.37 -14.95
C TYR A 864 43.54 -30.32 -15.37
N ARG A 865 44.25 -29.23 -15.04
CA ARG A 865 45.69 -29.05 -15.31
C ARG A 865 46.54 -30.10 -14.58
N TRP A 866 46.17 -30.50 -13.36
CA TRP A 866 46.82 -31.58 -12.61
C TRP A 866 46.61 -32.96 -13.26
N MET A 867 45.40 -33.25 -13.72
CA MET A 867 45.11 -34.49 -14.45
C MET A 867 45.82 -34.55 -15.80
N LEU A 868 45.86 -33.44 -16.55
CA LEU A 868 46.55 -33.36 -17.83
C LEU A 868 48.07 -33.56 -17.68
N TYR A 869 48.68 -33.00 -16.63
CA TYR A 869 50.09 -33.26 -16.30
C TYR A 869 50.35 -34.75 -16.02
N LYS A 870 49.51 -35.38 -15.18
CA LYS A 870 49.63 -36.81 -14.84
C LYS A 870 49.43 -37.74 -16.05
N SER A 871 48.59 -37.36 -17.02
CA SER A 871 48.43 -38.11 -18.27
C SER A 871 49.68 -37.99 -19.14
N LYS A 872 50.08 -36.75 -19.47
CA LYS A 872 51.27 -36.48 -20.31
C LYS A 872 52.54 -37.12 -19.75
N LEU A 873 52.76 -37.07 -18.45
CA LEU A 873 53.93 -37.68 -17.82
C LEU A 873 53.92 -39.21 -17.95
N ARG A 874 52.75 -39.86 -17.75
CA ARG A 874 52.57 -41.30 -17.94
C ARG A 874 52.79 -41.72 -19.39
N GLU A 875 52.23 -40.97 -20.34
CA GLU A 875 52.43 -41.18 -21.77
C GLU A 875 53.91 -41.06 -22.14
N SER A 876 54.61 -40.04 -21.62
CA SER A 876 56.05 -39.83 -21.83
C SER A 876 56.93 -40.97 -21.30
N LEU A 877 56.50 -41.63 -20.22
CA LEU A 877 57.16 -42.81 -19.63
C LEU A 877 56.80 -44.13 -20.33
N SER A 878 55.82 -44.11 -21.23
CA SER A 878 55.32 -45.30 -21.94
C SER A 878 55.85 -45.44 -23.36
N SER A 879 56.52 -44.39 -23.89
CA SER A 879 57.28 -44.46 -25.14
C SER A 879 58.66 -45.07 -24.90
N PRO A 880 59.14 -45.98 -25.78
CA PRO A 880 60.49 -46.56 -25.72
C PRO A 880 61.59 -45.62 -26.23
#